data_AF-A0A2V3JI15-F1
#
_entry.id   AF-A0A2V3JI15-F1
#
_cell.length_a   1.000
_cell.length_b   1.000
_cell.length_c   1.000
_cell.angle_alpha   90.00
_cell.angle_beta   90.00
_cell.angle_gamma   90.00
#
_symmetry.space_group_name_H-M   'P 1'
#
loop_
_entity.id
_entity.type
_entity.pdbx_description
1 polymer ?
#
loop_
_entity_poly.entity_id
_entity_poly.type
_entity_poly.pdbx_seq_one_letter_code
_entity_poly.pdbx_strand_id
1 'polypeptide(L)'
;MKYEIANKNKIVPWGITVLIAALVSLFVLSAPANAGVSPSVGRNVSDNGTVIIGETNIRFVDHDGNLIRSGTLESTWEGSNINIHFSTPFDTTSEEVKSKLTKGKYKVVGDNNRIIHVYFELPALSVKTKVNGEDSEWVIRGGNITFEAVTNLWVIAGPLPNTISYKLIDPLGRRLYEVNGVSMLNIEESKPLTINTSDLDTGTYTLSIETDPATNNGLDAEGPSITFEVRSSGVISISATPRVQAVSENIEFNVSTMPYTNVTLEVTHGIASNVQFSPIGTYTTNLSAHKHKVYGTSDDEGIFKVNAEFYDTGTYEITATELFGNTTASVNVTIKPIAAELTEPEEKWYPIGKELNIAGKTYGGKSVVIKASGEFIGNVSLNPLTGDPKYNKKFSLEKSPGKKWNTSGLAPGKYKIKIWVLPASDPDKDPPDDSSIVYLLRSGLSVKVSSGFVAQGDDFKISGEAKGRGRVDILIIAPRGGSGHGLNYTQIFDETGGKLDVPGVAHIIRDVTNGEFETDDITVPKDADTGMYMIVVLNYGRDGVWGTKTGTSDLIQAISYNYTSDLMIKTQEQILELIIDKTVNQPGSDDLMAVARIKVENPYLRLRDIEDVPLGSDFTVRGITNRKEGTTVVVTVEGPVKLKPQFVEVEGDTENNKFNNFEASFSTKGARIGTYIVTADDGDGHQATKTVKFVAPPANVTPPPGIELTPTPTPAAMPINQTAVTNRTAAGGKGKVNVSLAAALQNHGVITAVSIAAVLAAAISGVAVTAVRRKKKVPPYKRKVLHTLPPPPGEKWRRWFKR
;
A
#
# COMPACT_ATOMS: atom_id res chain seq x y z
N MET A 1 -20.17 -9.42 3.10
CA MET A 1 -19.63 -8.86 1.85
C MET A 1 -18.14 -8.62 2.05
N LYS A 2 -17.32 -9.56 1.58
CA LYS A 2 -15.87 -9.49 1.53
C LYS A 2 -15.50 -9.42 0.05
N TYR A 3 -14.71 -8.43 -0.34
CA TYR A 3 -13.95 -8.47 -1.59
C TYR A 3 -12.48 -8.60 -1.20
N GLU A 4 -11.95 -9.81 -1.34
CA GLU A 4 -10.52 -10.08 -1.40
C GLU A 4 -9.99 -9.55 -2.73
N ILE A 5 -9.00 -8.66 -2.67
CA ILE A 5 -8.10 -8.43 -3.80
C ILE A 5 -6.73 -8.89 -3.35
N ALA A 6 -6.29 -9.97 -3.98
CA ALA A 6 -5.02 -10.63 -3.74
C ALA A 6 -3.85 -9.68 -4.01
N ASN A 7 -3.02 -9.51 -2.99
CA ASN A 7 -1.77 -8.78 -3.02
C ASN A 7 -0.67 -9.69 -3.57
N LYS A 8 -0.26 -9.47 -4.83
CA LYS A 8 1.00 -10.00 -5.39
C LYS A 8 1.65 -8.94 -6.25
N ASN A 9 2.42 -8.04 -5.63
CA ASN A 9 3.49 -7.31 -6.30
C ASN A 9 4.76 -7.39 -5.44
N LYS A 10 5.56 -8.43 -5.67
CA LYS A 10 6.99 -8.41 -5.38
C LYS A 10 7.62 -7.49 -6.44
N ILE A 11 8.06 -6.31 -6.02
CA ILE A 11 8.85 -5.42 -6.86
C ILE A 11 10.28 -5.98 -6.88
N VAL A 12 10.62 -6.66 -7.96
CA VAL A 12 12.01 -6.91 -8.35
C VAL A 12 12.48 -5.66 -9.11
N PRO A 13 13.62 -5.05 -8.75
CA PRO A 13 14.10 -3.83 -9.40
C PRO A 13 14.64 -4.21 -10.78
N TRP A 14 13.86 -3.96 -11.83
CA TRP A 14 14.36 -3.98 -13.19
C TRP A 14 14.66 -2.54 -13.57
N GLY A 15 15.94 -2.26 -13.75
CA GLY A 15 16.44 -1.02 -14.30
C GLY A 15 15.79 -0.77 -15.65
N ILE A 16 14.99 0.27 -15.70
CA ILE A 16 14.68 0.94 -16.96
C ILE A 16 15.68 2.10 -17.03
N THR A 17 16.87 1.78 -17.53
CA THR A 17 17.71 2.77 -18.19
C THR A 17 16.93 3.22 -19.42
N VAL A 18 16.11 4.27 -19.29
CA VAL A 18 15.66 4.99 -20.47
C VAL A 18 16.90 5.72 -20.97
N LEU A 19 17.59 5.06 -21.89
CA LEU A 19 18.63 5.63 -22.71
C LEU A 19 17.92 6.66 -23.61
N ILE A 20 17.65 7.85 -23.09
CA ILE A 20 17.26 9.00 -23.90
C ILE A 20 18.53 9.43 -24.61
N ALA A 21 18.75 8.82 -25.76
CA ALA A 21 19.73 9.32 -26.71
C ALA A 21 19.35 10.77 -27.03
N ALA A 22 20.17 11.71 -26.58
CA ALA A 22 20.22 13.04 -27.13
C ALA A 22 20.65 12.91 -28.60
N LEU A 23 19.67 12.68 -29.46
CA LEU A 23 19.79 12.90 -30.89
C LEU A 23 19.78 14.42 -31.06
N VAL A 24 20.95 15.05 -30.90
CA VAL A 24 21.20 16.40 -31.42
C VAL A 24 21.15 16.27 -32.95
N SER A 25 19.95 16.23 -33.52
CA SER A 25 19.77 16.39 -34.95
C SER A 25 19.87 17.89 -35.23
N LEU A 26 21.07 18.33 -35.61
CA LEU A 26 21.25 19.62 -36.24
C LEU A 26 20.53 19.56 -37.60
N PHE A 27 19.21 19.76 -37.62
CA PHE A 27 18.50 20.03 -38.87
C PHE A 27 18.89 21.43 -39.32
N VAL A 28 19.95 21.50 -40.13
CA VAL A 28 20.14 22.65 -41.02
C VAL A 28 19.06 22.51 -42.09
N LEU A 29 17.87 23.02 -41.80
CA LEU A 29 16.85 23.29 -42.83
C LEU A 29 17.38 24.44 -43.68
N SER A 30 18.19 24.11 -44.70
CA SER A 30 18.48 25.06 -45.77
C SER A 30 17.18 25.26 -46.55
N ALA A 31 16.56 26.44 -46.40
CA ALA A 31 15.49 26.86 -47.27
C ALA A 31 15.95 26.81 -48.74
N PRO A 32 15.13 26.30 -49.68
CA PRO A 32 15.33 26.59 -51.08
C PRO A 32 15.56 28.09 -51.30
N ALA A 33 16.58 28.44 -52.08
CA ALA A 33 16.85 29.83 -52.44
C ALA A 33 16.08 30.16 -53.72
N ASN A 34 15.13 31.08 -53.65
CA ASN A 34 14.68 31.82 -54.83
C ASN A 34 15.69 32.94 -55.17
N ALA A 35 15.57 33.59 -56.33
CA ALA A 35 16.54 34.61 -56.74
C ALA A 35 16.44 35.84 -55.81
N GLY A 36 17.54 36.17 -55.13
CA GLY A 36 17.66 37.33 -54.24
C GLY A 36 17.96 38.64 -54.96
N VAL A 37 17.74 39.76 -54.28
CA VAL A 37 18.16 41.09 -54.75
C VAL A 37 19.38 41.52 -53.95
N SER A 38 20.54 41.63 -54.60
CA SER A 38 21.74 42.22 -53.98
C SER A 38 21.60 43.73 -53.77
N PRO A 39 22.43 44.34 -52.89
CA PRO A 39 22.50 45.78 -52.76
C PRO A 39 22.75 46.47 -54.10
N SER A 40 22.10 47.61 -54.33
CA SER A 40 22.23 48.42 -55.55
C SER A 40 23.66 48.91 -55.83
N VAL A 41 24.56 48.85 -54.84
CA VAL A 41 25.93 49.39 -54.91
C VAL A 41 26.98 48.33 -55.35
N GLY A 42 26.66 47.04 -55.28
CA GLY A 42 27.56 45.93 -55.65
C GLY A 42 28.82 45.81 -54.78
N ARG A 43 29.31 44.59 -54.50
CA ARG A 43 30.50 44.39 -53.65
C ARG A 43 31.68 43.76 -54.38
N ASN A 44 32.88 44.09 -53.92
CA ASN A 44 34.11 43.50 -54.42
C ASN A 44 34.42 42.18 -53.70
N VAL A 45 34.79 41.15 -54.44
CA VAL A 45 35.15 39.82 -53.92
C VAL A 45 36.58 39.53 -54.36
N SER A 46 37.48 39.49 -53.38
CA SER A 46 38.89 39.16 -53.56
C SER A 46 39.16 37.66 -53.42
N ASP A 47 40.42 37.25 -53.56
CA ASP A 47 40.84 35.86 -53.34
C ASP A 47 40.40 35.32 -51.96
N ASN A 48 39.93 34.08 -51.97
CA ASN A 48 39.23 33.36 -50.90
C ASN A 48 37.96 34.03 -50.36
N GLY A 49 37.40 35.02 -51.08
CA GLY A 49 36.13 35.64 -50.71
C GLY A 49 34.93 34.70 -50.89
N THR A 50 33.91 34.87 -50.05
CA THR A 50 32.64 34.14 -50.14
C THR A 50 31.62 34.94 -50.93
N VAL A 51 30.84 34.27 -51.77
CA VAL A 51 29.68 34.74 -52.53
C VAL A 51 28.48 33.89 -52.17
N ILE A 52 27.37 34.51 -51.78
CA ILE A 52 26.11 33.82 -51.58
C ILE A 52 25.42 33.67 -52.94
N ILE A 53 25.06 32.45 -53.33
CA ILE A 53 24.28 32.17 -54.53
C ILE A 53 22.91 32.82 -54.38
N GLY A 54 22.56 33.73 -55.29
CA GLY A 54 21.44 34.66 -55.16
C GLY A 54 21.87 36.13 -55.22
N GLU A 55 23.17 36.41 -55.01
CA GLU A 55 23.71 37.76 -55.14
C GLU A 55 23.83 38.23 -56.61
N THR A 56 23.50 39.50 -56.84
CA THR A 56 23.76 40.26 -58.07
C THR A 56 24.82 41.34 -57.84
N ASN A 57 25.29 42.02 -58.89
CA ASN A 57 26.25 43.13 -58.79
C ASN A 57 27.60 42.78 -58.14
N ILE A 58 28.08 41.54 -58.32
CA ILE A 58 29.37 41.08 -57.78
C ILE A 58 30.53 41.55 -58.66
N ARG A 59 31.62 42.01 -58.05
CA ARG A 59 32.84 42.44 -58.74
C ARG A 59 34.03 41.66 -58.27
N PHE A 60 34.62 40.82 -59.11
CA PHE A 60 35.85 40.12 -58.76
C PHE A 60 37.05 41.06 -58.84
N VAL A 61 37.91 41.05 -57.82
CA VAL A 61 39.15 41.84 -57.77
C VAL A 61 40.35 40.96 -57.46
N ASP A 62 41.50 41.27 -58.04
CA ASP A 62 42.75 40.55 -57.76
C ASP A 62 43.34 40.89 -56.37
N HIS A 63 44.51 40.32 -56.06
CA HIS A 63 45.20 40.55 -54.78
C HIS A 63 45.59 42.02 -54.54
N ASP A 64 45.71 42.83 -55.59
CA ASP A 64 46.01 44.26 -55.52
C ASP A 64 44.72 45.12 -55.48
N GLY A 65 43.54 44.48 -55.47
CA GLY A 65 42.24 45.14 -55.48
C GLY A 65 41.81 45.66 -56.85
N ASN A 66 42.50 45.29 -57.93
CA ASN A 66 42.12 45.70 -59.28
C ASN A 66 40.98 44.83 -59.83
N LEU A 67 40.04 45.46 -60.52
CA LEU A 67 38.86 44.80 -61.09
C LEU A 67 39.19 43.80 -62.20
N ILE A 68 38.66 42.58 -62.08
CA ILE A 68 38.60 41.57 -63.14
C ILE A 68 37.28 41.79 -63.91
N ARG A 69 37.37 42.28 -65.16
CA ARG A 69 36.20 42.74 -65.93
C ARG A 69 35.41 41.61 -66.60
N SER A 70 36.07 40.52 -66.96
CA SER A 70 35.48 39.34 -67.62
C SER A 70 36.44 38.15 -67.51
N GLY A 71 35.91 36.95 -67.67
CA GLY A 71 36.67 35.71 -67.59
C GLY A 71 35.80 34.46 -67.47
N THR A 72 36.37 33.40 -66.91
CA THR A 72 35.70 32.12 -66.69
C THR A 72 35.80 31.70 -65.22
N LEU A 73 34.70 31.20 -64.65
CA LEU A 73 34.67 30.48 -63.38
C LEU A 73 34.83 28.98 -63.65
N GLU A 74 35.87 28.38 -63.11
CA GLU A 74 36.20 26.95 -63.21
C GLU A 74 35.98 26.28 -61.84
N SER A 75 35.20 25.20 -61.78
CA SER A 75 35.04 24.44 -60.53
C SER A 75 36.35 23.72 -60.15
N THR A 76 36.73 23.75 -58.87
CA THR A 76 38.06 23.24 -58.42
C THR A 76 38.04 21.82 -57.85
N TRP A 77 36.93 21.09 -57.91
CA TRP A 77 36.80 19.75 -57.34
C TRP A 77 36.76 18.66 -58.41
N GLU A 78 37.28 17.48 -58.08
CA GLU A 78 37.51 16.38 -59.03
C GLU A 78 36.20 15.87 -59.66
N GLY A 79 36.20 15.65 -60.99
CA GLY A 79 35.03 15.20 -61.75
C GLY A 79 34.03 16.29 -62.16
N SER A 80 34.24 17.55 -61.76
CA SER A 80 33.42 18.68 -62.20
C SER A 80 33.96 19.35 -63.46
N ASN A 81 33.09 19.58 -64.44
CA ASN A 81 33.40 20.31 -65.68
C ASN A 81 32.53 21.58 -65.78
N ILE A 82 32.46 22.36 -64.70
CA ILE A 82 31.65 23.58 -64.68
C ILE A 82 32.54 24.74 -65.09
N ASN A 83 32.24 25.29 -66.27
CA ASN A 83 32.86 26.50 -66.81
C ASN A 83 31.76 27.53 -67.08
N ILE A 84 31.81 28.66 -66.36
CA ILE A 84 30.83 29.74 -66.48
C ILE A 84 31.57 30.99 -66.94
N HIS A 85 31.28 31.44 -68.16
CA HIS A 85 31.77 32.74 -68.61
C HIS A 85 31.06 33.85 -67.86
N PHE A 86 31.81 34.85 -67.40
CA PHE A 86 31.26 35.99 -66.70
C PHE A 86 31.78 37.30 -67.28
N SER A 87 30.95 38.34 -67.12
CA SER A 87 31.37 39.73 -67.20
C SER A 87 30.96 40.42 -65.90
N THR A 88 31.66 41.48 -65.55
CA THR A 88 31.46 42.21 -64.30
C THR A 88 30.57 43.44 -64.56
N PRO A 89 29.48 43.67 -63.81
CA PRO A 89 29.03 42.93 -62.62
C PRO A 89 28.53 41.51 -62.90
N PHE A 90 28.98 40.56 -62.09
CA PHE A 90 28.54 39.17 -62.13
C PHE A 90 27.21 39.01 -61.38
N ASP A 91 26.31 38.25 -61.99
CA ASP A 91 24.96 38.00 -61.51
C ASP A 91 24.71 36.49 -61.38
N THR A 92 24.63 36.02 -60.13
CA THR A 92 24.38 34.60 -59.83
C THR A 92 22.94 34.17 -60.05
N THR A 93 22.02 35.11 -60.27
CA THR A 93 20.59 34.85 -60.49
C THR A 93 20.22 34.66 -61.96
N SER A 94 21.11 35.01 -62.89
CA SER A 94 20.86 34.84 -64.32
C SER A 94 20.63 33.36 -64.70
N GLU A 95 19.67 33.08 -65.59
CA GLU A 95 19.29 31.70 -65.95
C GLU A 95 20.46 30.84 -66.45
N GLU A 96 21.41 31.46 -67.15
CA GLU A 96 22.62 30.78 -67.62
C GLU A 96 23.54 30.37 -66.46
N VAL A 97 23.67 31.20 -65.44
CA VAL A 97 24.51 30.93 -64.27
C VAL A 97 23.80 30.00 -63.30
N LYS A 98 22.51 30.24 -63.03
CA LYS A 98 21.68 29.47 -62.08
C LYS A 98 21.57 27.99 -62.43
N SER A 99 21.57 27.64 -63.72
CA SER A 99 21.54 26.24 -64.19
C SER A 99 22.88 25.50 -64.06
N LYS A 100 24.00 26.22 -63.84
CA LYS A 100 25.36 25.66 -63.81
C LYS A 100 26.09 25.84 -62.48
N LEU A 101 25.81 26.93 -61.76
CA LEU A 101 26.49 27.30 -60.53
C LEU A 101 25.95 26.49 -59.34
N THR A 102 26.84 25.84 -58.61
CA THR A 102 26.51 25.07 -57.40
C THR A 102 27.39 25.53 -56.24
N LYS A 103 27.04 25.15 -55.01
CA LYS A 103 27.87 25.43 -53.83
C LYS A 103 29.24 24.79 -54.00
N GLY A 104 30.31 25.56 -53.79
CA GLY A 104 31.67 25.05 -53.87
C GLY A 104 32.74 26.13 -54.09
N LYS A 105 33.99 25.70 -54.18
CA LYS A 105 35.13 26.56 -54.47
C LYS A 105 35.35 26.66 -55.98
N TYR A 106 35.42 27.88 -56.49
CA TYR A 106 35.65 28.16 -57.90
C TYR A 106 36.93 28.96 -58.07
N LYS A 107 37.62 28.70 -59.17
CA LYS A 107 38.76 29.45 -59.65
C LYS A 107 38.26 30.44 -60.70
N VAL A 108 38.41 31.72 -60.41
CA VAL A 108 38.09 32.82 -61.33
C VAL A 108 39.33 33.09 -62.19
N VAL A 109 39.22 32.87 -63.50
CA VAL A 109 40.30 33.13 -64.47
C VAL A 109 39.89 34.32 -65.33
N GLY A 110 40.50 35.48 -65.08
CA GLY A 110 40.27 36.69 -65.87
C GLY A 110 40.93 36.63 -67.25
N ASP A 111 40.37 37.34 -68.23
CA ASP A 111 40.92 37.42 -69.60
C ASP A 111 42.35 38.01 -69.65
N ASN A 112 42.76 38.70 -68.58
CA ASN A 112 44.11 39.23 -68.38
C ASN A 112 45.05 38.25 -67.63
N ASN A 113 44.71 36.95 -67.59
CA ASN A 113 45.42 35.88 -66.88
C ASN A 113 45.52 36.04 -65.35
N ARG A 114 44.69 36.89 -64.74
CA ARG A 114 44.61 37.01 -63.29
C ARG A 114 43.74 35.89 -62.71
N ILE A 115 44.19 35.30 -61.60
CA ILE A 115 43.53 34.15 -60.98
C ILE A 115 43.25 34.46 -59.52
N ILE A 116 41.99 34.28 -59.11
CA ILE A 116 41.56 34.25 -57.69
C ILE A 116 40.69 33.03 -57.45
N HIS A 117 40.52 32.64 -56.20
CA HIS A 117 39.60 31.61 -55.76
C HIS A 117 38.47 32.25 -54.98
N VAL A 118 37.24 31.78 -55.18
CA VAL A 118 36.06 32.27 -54.47
C VAL A 118 35.21 31.09 -54.02
N TYR A 119 34.49 31.25 -52.92
CA TYR A 119 33.57 30.24 -52.39
C TYR A 119 32.15 30.67 -52.67
N PHE A 120 31.40 29.85 -53.39
CA PHE A 120 29.96 30.03 -53.55
C PHE A 120 29.24 29.21 -52.49
N GLU A 121 28.43 29.88 -51.67
CA GLU A 121 27.65 29.29 -50.58
C GLU A 121 26.16 29.51 -50.82
N LEU A 122 25.32 28.58 -50.38
CA LEU A 122 23.87 28.79 -50.38
C LEU A 122 23.48 29.73 -49.22
N PRO A 123 22.43 30.57 -49.36
CA PRO A 123 21.92 31.35 -48.25
C PRO A 123 21.44 30.39 -47.14
N ALA A 124 21.89 30.62 -45.91
CA ALA A 124 21.59 29.77 -44.76
C ALA A 124 21.05 30.60 -43.60
N LEU A 125 19.98 30.09 -43.00
CA LEU A 125 19.38 30.61 -41.77
C LEU A 125 18.93 29.41 -40.93
N SER A 126 19.30 29.38 -39.66
CA SER A 126 18.94 28.33 -38.71
C SER A 126 18.60 28.93 -37.35
N VAL A 127 17.92 28.18 -36.50
CA VAL A 127 17.52 28.63 -35.17
C VAL A 127 17.81 27.54 -34.13
N LYS A 128 18.26 27.96 -32.94
CA LYS A 128 18.46 27.10 -31.77
C LYS A 128 17.71 27.65 -30.57
N THR A 129 17.35 26.77 -29.66
CA THR A 129 16.76 27.09 -28.35
C THR A 129 17.77 26.85 -27.24
N LYS A 130 17.86 27.80 -26.32
CA LYS A 130 18.74 27.75 -25.15
C LYS A 130 17.99 28.01 -23.86
N VAL A 131 18.33 27.26 -22.81
CA VAL A 131 17.90 27.51 -21.43
C VAL A 131 19.16 27.63 -20.58
N ASN A 132 19.27 28.72 -19.80
CA ASN A 132 20.48 29.05 -19.02
C ASN A 132 21.80 29.08 -19.82
N GLY A 133 21.72 29.34 -21.14
CA GLY A 133 22.88 29.41 -22.03
C GLY A 133 23.26 28.10 -22.72
N GLU A 134 22.62 26.99 -22.37
CA GLU A 134 22.85 25.67 -22.98
C GLU A 134 21.72 25.29 -23.95
N ASP A 135 22.06 24.59 -25.04
CA ASP A 135 21.10 24.12 -26.04
C ASP A 135 20.08 23.19 -25.37
N SER A 136 18.78 23.49 -25.47
CA SER A 136 17.70 22.72 -24.85
C SER A 136 16.41 22.75 -25.68
N GLU A 137 15.75 21.60 -25.80
CA GLU A 137 14.46 21.45 -26.51
C GLU A 137 13.24 21.59 -25.59
N TRP A 138 13.45 21.97 -24.33
CA TRP A 138 12.37 22.15 -23.37
C TRP A 138 12.71 23.22 -22.34
N VAL A 139 11.67 23.78 -21.73
CA VAL A 139 11.76 24.77 -20.66
C VAL A 139 10.65 24.53 -19.64
N ILE A 140 10.95 24.78 -18.37
CA ILE A 140 9.94 24.74 -17.31
C ILE A 140 9.09 26.00 -17.40
N ARG A 141 7.76 25.86 -17.27
CA ARG A 141 6.86 27.02 -17.18
C ARG A 141 7.36 28.03 -16.15
N GLY A 142 7.51 29.29 -16.57
CA GLY A 142 8.07 30.37 -15.76
C GLY A 142 9.58 30.59 -15.93
N GLY A 143 10.26 29.62 -16.55
CA GLY A 143 11.63 29.77 -17.03
C GLY A 143 11.70 30.59 -18.32
N ASN A 144 12.92 31.05 -18.62
CA ASN A 144 13.23 31.77 -19.85
C ASN A 144 13.81 30.82 -20.89
N ILE A 145 13.22 30.81 -22.08
CA ILE A 145 13.80 30.14 -23.24
C ILE A 145 14.30 31.20 -24.22
N THR A 146 15.53 31.03 -24.69
CA THR A 146 16.22 31.98 -25.55
C THR A 146 16.37 31.38 -26.94
N PHE A 147 15.97 32.13 -27.96
CA PHE A 147 16.07 31.73 -29.35
C PHE A 147 17.22 32.46 -30.03
N GLU A 148 18.12 31.69 -30.61
CA GLU A 148 19.31 32.19 -31.28
C GLU A 148 19.24 31.83 -32.77
N ALA A 149 19.12 32.85 -33.62
CA ALA A 149 19.18 32.69 -35.07
C ALA A 149 20.64 32.76 -35.53
N VAL A 150 21.03 31.90 -36.47
CA VAL A 150 22.39 31.84 -37.04
C VAL A 150 22.28 31.87 -38.56
N THR A 151 23.03 32.76 -39.22
CA THR A 151 23.00 32.94 -40.68
C THR A 151 24.40 33.14 -41.27
N ASN A 152 24.59 32.85 -42.56
CA ASN A 152 25.80 33.19 -43.33
C ASN A 152 25.64 34.45 -44.20
N LEU A 153 24.49 35.14 -44.11
CA LEU A 153 24.18 36.33 -44.90
C LEU A 153 24.91 37.59 -44.42
N TRP A 154 25.67 37.51 -43.32
CA TRP A 154 26.54 38.57 -42.82
C TRP A 154 27.60 39.03 -43.84
N VAL A 155 27.97 38.16 -44.80
CA VAL A 155 28.93 38.46 -45.88
C VAL A 155 28.44 39.60 -46.80
N ILE A 156 27.11 39.86 -46.83
CA ILE A 156 26.49 40.87 -47.68
C ILE A 156 26.36 42.18 -46.90
N ALA A 157 27.39 43.04 -46.97
CA ALA A 157 27.34 44.38 -46.40
C ALA A 157 26.59 45.36 -47.33
N GLY A 158 25.40 45.85 -46.94
CA GLY A 158 24.67 46.87 -47.69
C GLY A 158 23.49 47.49 -46.90
N PRO A 159 23.03 48.70 -47.27
CA PRO A 159 21.88 49.34 -46.63
C PRO A 159 20.55 48.86 -47.25
N LEU A 160 19.48 48.83 -46.42
CA LEU A 160 18.05 48.50 -46.71
C LEU A 160 17.62 47.07 -46.28
N PRO A 161 16.38 46.89 -45.80
CA PRO A 161 16.13 46.16 -44.55
C PRO A 161 16.09 44.64 -44.72
N ASN A 162 17.21 43.99 -44.39
CA ASN A 162 17.30 42.56 -44.16
C ASN A 162 16.59 42.23 -42.84
N THR A 163 15.28 42.13 -42.81
CA THR A 163 14.54 41.82 -41.57
C THR A 163 13.94 40.43 -41.58
N ILE A 164 13.83 39.81 -40.41
CA ILE A 164 13.09 38.57 -40.20
C ILE A 164 11.94 38.80 -39.22
N SER A 165 10.95 37.91 -39.27
CA SER A 165 9.84 37.88 -38.33
C SER A 165 9.85 36.59 -37.53
N TYR A 166 9.79 36.68 -36.19
CA TYR A 166 9.63 35.51 -35.33
C TYR A 166 8.16 35.26 -35.02
N LYS A 167 7.70 34.01 -35.11
CA LYS A 167 6.34 33.61 -34.78
C LYS A 167 6.33 32.45 -33.79
N LEU A 168 5.67 32.65 -32.65
CA LEU A 168 5.41 31.59 -31.69
C LEU A 168 4.01 31.01 -31.90
N ILE A 169 3.94 29.70 -32.07
CA ILE A 169 2.72 28.93 -32.30
C ILE A 169 2.52 28.00 -31.09
N ASP A 170 1.30 28.00 -30.55
CA ASP A 170 0.92 27.18 -29.40
C ASP A 170 0.63 25.71 -29.79
N PRO A 171 0.45 24.81 -28.80
CA PRO A 171 0.16 23.39 -29.05
C PRO A 171 -1.14 23.13 -29.83
N LEU A 172 -2.04 24.12 -29.93
CA LEU A 172 -3.29 24.04 -30.68
C LEU A 172 -3.16 24.65 -32.09
N GLY A 173 -1.96 25.06 -32.49
CA GLY A 173 -1.68 25.69 -33.78
C GLY A 173 -2.04 27.17 -33.86
N ARG A 174 -2.34 27.83 -32.72
CA ARG A 174 -2.68 29.25 -32.66
C ARG A 174 -1.43 30.09 -32.53
N ARG A 175 -1.38 31.22 -33.24
CA ARG A 175 -0.29 32.20 -33.15
C ARG A 175 -0.44 33.02 -31.88
N LEU A 176 0.56 32.97 -30.99
CA LEU A 176 0.54 33.70 -29.71
C LEU A 176 1.35 34.99 -29.74
N TYR A 177 2.45 35.00 -30.49
CA TYR A 177 3.43 36.08 -30.44
C TYR A 177 4.08 36.27 -31.80
N GLU A 178 4.28 37.52 -32.21
CA GLU A 178 4.94 37.91 -33.46
C GLU A 178 5.85 39.11 -33.22
N VAL A 179 7.13 38.99 -33.58
CA VAL A 179 8.07 40.12 -33.61
C VAL A 179 8.45 40.36 -35.06
N ASN A 180 8.02 41.50 -35.59
CA ASN A 180 8.28 41.88 -36.98
C ASN A 180 9.48 42.82 -37.08
N GLY A 181 10.21 42.74 -38.19
CA GLY A 181 11.22 43.74 -38.54
C GLY A 181 12.56 43.58 -37.81
N VAL A 182 12.92 42.37 -37.36
CA VAL A 182 14.21 42.14 -36.69
C VAL A 182 15.34 42.15 -37.71
N SER A 183 16.21 43.17 -37.66
CA SER A 183 17.36 43.28 -38.56
C SER A 183 18.30 42.07 -38.44
N MET A 184 18.68 41.46 -39.56
CA MET A 184 19.66 40.37 -39.63
C MET A 184 21.08 40.84 -39.26
N LEU A 185 21.37 42.15 -39.35
CA LEU A 185 22.61 42.73 -38.83
C LEU A 185 22.61 42.78 -37.29
N ASN A 186 21.43 42.87 -36.66
CA ASN A 186 21.28 42.87 -35.21
C ASN A 186 21.30 41.46 -34.60
N ILE A 187 21.33 40.41 -35.43
CA ILE A 187 21.59 39.04 -34.97
C ILE A 187 23.02 38.94 -34.40
N GLU A 188 23.98 39.74 -34.90
CA GLU A 188 25.34 39.84 -34.36
C GLU A 188 25.46 40.76 -33.12
N GLU A 189 24.63 41.81 -32.99
CA GLU A 189 24.63 42.70 -31.81
C GLU A 189 23.99 42.09 -30.54
N SER A 190 23.86 40.76 -30.48
CA SER A 190 23.69 40.01 -29.22
C SER A 190 22.35 40.20 -28.48
N LYS A 191 21.23 40.40 -29.19
CA LYS A 191 19.91 40.32 -28.56
C LYS A 191 19.13 39.10 -29.05
N PRO A 192 19.47 37.89 -28.58
CA PRO A 192 18.63 36.73 -28.85
C PRO A 192 17.24 36.97 -28.28
N LEU A 193 16.21 36.41 -28.93
CA LEU A 193 14.84 36.57 -28.47
C LEU A 193 14.64 35.70 -27.23
N THR A 194 14.45 36.29 -26.06
CA THR A 194 14.12 35.55 -24.84
C THR A 194 12.63 35.66 -24.55
N ILE A 195 11.97 34.51 -24.40
CA ILE A 195 10.55 34.41 -24.01
C ILE A 195 10.46 33.89 -22.57
N ASN A 196 9.76 34.65 -21.73
CA ASN A 196 9.34 34.17 -20.42
C ASN A 196 8.11 33.28 -20.57
N THR A 197 8.18 32.05 -20.08
CA THR A 197 7.13 31.05 -20.27
C THR A 197 6.08 31.02 -19.15
N SER A 198 6.04 32.00 -18.24
CA SER A 198 5.10 32.04 -17.10
C SER A 198 3.63 31.95 -17.53
N ASP A 199 3.28 32.64 -18.61
CA ASP A 199 1.90 32.74 -19.12
C ASP A 199 1.57 31.68 -20.19
N LEU A 200 2.52 30.78 -20.48
CA LEU A 200 2.32 29.69 -21.44
C LEU A 200 1.71 28.45 -20.76
N ASP A 201 0.75 27.82 -21.44
CA ASP A 201 0.26 26.49 -21.06
C ASP A 201 1.32 25.42 -21.32
N THR A 202 1.24 24.28 -20.65
CA THR A 202 2.14 23.15 -20.93
C THR A 202 1.85 22.52 -22.29
N GLY A 203 2.88 22.10 -23.00
CA GLY A 203 2.79 21.43 -24.29
C GLY A 203 3.92 21.82 -25.24
N THR A 204 3.85 21.31 -26.46
CA THR A 204 4.85 21.58 -27.50
C THR A 204 4.50 22.87 -28.26
N TYR A 205 5.43 23.81 -28.26
CA TYR A 205 5.35 25.06 -29.01
C TYR A 205 6.25 24.98 -30.23
N THR A 206 5.86 25.68 -31.30
CA THR A 206 6.68 25.84 -32.50
C THR A 206 7.07 27.29 -32.63
N LEU A 207 8.36 27.58 -32.72
CA LEU A 207 8.87 28.85 -33.18
C LEU A 207 9.19 28.73 -34.67
N SER A 208 8.66 29.63 -35.49
CA SER A 208 9.04 29.76 -36.91
C SER A 208 9.62 31.14 -37.20
N ILE A 209 10.61 31.18 -38.09
CA ILE A 209 11.12 32.43 -38.67
C ILE A 209 10.49 32.59 -40.05
N GLU A 210 9.91 33.75 -40.34
CA GLU A 210 9.53 34.14 -41.70
C GLU A 210 10.51 35.17 -42.24
N THR A 211 10.76 35.09 -43.54
CA THR A 211 11.66 36.01 -44.26
C THR A 211 10.93 36.66 -45.43
N ASP A 212 11.49 37.73 -45.99
CA ASP A 212 11.00 38.31 -47.23
C ASP A 212 12.01 37.99 -48.34
N PRO A 213 11.68 37.09 -49.30
CA PRO A 213 12.61 36.70 -50.36
C PRO A 213 13.17 37.90 -51.17
N ALA A 214 12.41 38.99 -51.28
CA ALA A 214 12.80 40.18 -52.01
C ALA A 214 13.90 40.98 -51.29
N THR A 215 14.04 40.83 -49.98
CA THR A 215 15.01 41.57 -49.16
C THR A 215 16.03 40.66 -48.47
N ASN A 216 15.77 39.37 -48.29
CA ASN A 216 16.65 38.41 -47.61
C ASN A 216 17.46 37.53 -48.57
N ASN A 217 17.92 38.10 -49.69
CA ASN A 217 18.76 37.43 -50.69
C ASN A 217 18.21 36.06 -51.15
N GLY A 218 16.88 35.97 -51.33
CA GLY A 218 16.28 34.79 -51.90
C GLY A 218 15.96 33.66 -50.93
N LEU A 219 16.17 33.84 -49.62
CA LEU A 219 15.62 32.93 -48.62
C LEU A 219 14.10 32.75 -48.84
N ASP A 220 13.60 31.53 -48.68
CA ASP A 220 12.15 31.30 -48.79
C ASP A 220 11.38 32.09 -47.74
N ALA A 221 10.17 32.50 -48.12
CA ALA A 221 9.26 33.22 -47.24
C ALA A 221 8.96 32.43 -45.96
N GLU A 222 8.86 31.10 -46.10
CA GLU A 222 8.79 30.15 -44.99
C GLU A 222 10.22 29.76 -44.57
N GLY A 223 10.76 30.47 -43.57
CA GLY A 223 12.09 30.19 -43.00
C GLY A 223 12.09 28.99 -42.02
N PRO A 224 13.19 28.78 -41.28
CA PRO A 224 13.33 27.63 -40.40
C PRO A 224 12.36 27.68 -39.21
N SER A 225 11.95 26.50 -38.74
CA SER A 225 11.16 26.34 -37.51
C SER A 225 11.80 25.34 -36.54
N ILE A 226 11.64 25.57 -35.24
CA ILE A 226 12.06 24.68 -34.16
C ILE A 226 10.94 24.49 -33.15
N THR A 227 10.84 23.29 -32.59
CA THR A 227 9.88 22.99 -31.53
C THR A 227 10.57 22.95 -30.17
N PHE A 228 9.88 23.41 -29.13
CA PHE A 228 10.29 23.20 -27.75
C PHE A 228 9.10 22.85 -26.87
N GLU A 229 9.35 22.10 -25.80
CA GLU A 229 8.31 21.69 -24.85
C GLU A 229 8.28 22.61 -23.62
N VAL A 230 7.13 23.22 -23.33
CA VAL A 230 6.86 23.83 -22.02
C VAL A 230 6.34 22.74 -21.09
N ARG A 231 7.14 22.35 -20.11
CA ARG A 231 6.77 21.35 -19.11
C ARG A 231 6.19 22.00 -17.86
N SER A 232 5.28 21.30 -17.19
CA SER A 232 4.91 21.65 -15.83
C SER A 232 6.10 21.39 -14.91
N SER A 233 6.53 22.41 -14.16
CA SER A 233 7.13 22.16 -12.85
C SER A 233 6.04 21.60 -11.95
N GLY A 234 6.38 20.65 -11.09
CA GLY A 234 5.42 20.22 -10.11
C GLY A 234 5.91 19.21 -9.11
N VAL A 235 5.17 19.11 -8.01
CA VAL A 235 5.33 18.02 -7.04
C VAL A 235 4.76 16.74 -7.66
N ILE A 236 5.64 15.79 -7.94
CA ILE A 236 5.27 14.46 -8.46
C ILE A 236 4.73 13.61 -7.32
N SER A 237 5.43 13.59 -6.19
CA SER A 237 4.99 12.85 -5.00
C SER A 237 5.71 13.33 -3.74
N ILE A 238 5.15 12.95 -2.59
CA ILE A 238 5.81 13.07 -1.29
C ILE A 238 5.74 11.71 -0.59
N SER A 239 6.83 11.35 0.08
CA SER A 239 6.90 10.16 0.93
C SER A 239 7.45 10.53 2.30
N ALA A 240 7.05 9.75 3.32
CA ALA A 240 7.49 9.90 4.69
C ALA A 240 8.01 8.56 5.21
N THR A 241 9.20 8.58 5.79
CA THR A 241 9.88 7.40 6.32
C THR A 241 10.31 7.66 7.78
N PRO A 242 9.63 7.05 8.76
CA PRO A 242 8.45 6.18 8.65
C PRO A 242 7.13 6.97 8.55
N ARG A 243 6.01 6.26 8.32
CA ARG A 243 4.66 6.83 8.43
C ARG A 243 4.05 6.77 9.83
N VAL A 244 4.64 6.00 10.76
CA VAL A 244 4.19 5.90 12.15
C VAL A 244 5.41 6.02 13.05
N GLN A 245 5.33 6.90 14.04
CA GLN A 245 6.49 7.30 14.85
C GLN A 245 6.07 7.66 16.29
N ALA A 246 6.97 7.49 17.25
CA ALA A 246 6.79 8.07 18.59
C ALA A 246 7.03 9.59 18.61
N VAL A 247 6.39 10.29 19.54
CA VAL A 247 6.65 11.72 19.81
C VAL A 247 8.16 12.00 19.97
N SER A 248 8.62 13.14 19.47
CA SER A 248 10.00 13.65 19.52
C SER A 248 11.06 12.83 18.77
N GLU A 249 10.65 11.87 17.92
CA GLU A 249 11.55 11.23 16.96
C GLU A 249 11.38 11.81 15.56
N ASN A 250 12.48 11.86 14.80
CA ASN A 250 12.51 12.43 13.45
C ASN A 250 11.83 11.54 12.40
N ILE A 251 11.01 12.15 11.56
CA ILE A 251 10.49 11.57 10.31
C ILE A 251 11.18 12.26 9.13
N GLU A 252 11.73 11.47 8.21
CA GLU A 252 12.28 11.98 6.95
C GLU A 252 11.17 12.08 5.90
N PHE A 253 11.03 13.26 5.28
CA PHE A 253 10.18 13.52 4.14
C PHE A 253 11.02 13.66 2.89
N ASN A 254 10.66 12.92 1.85
CA ASN A 254 11.26 13.00 0.53
C ASN A 254 10.18 13.46 -0.46
N VAL A 255 10.34 14.68 -0.98
CA VAL A 255 9.49 15.24 -2.02
C VAL A 255 10.17 15.03 -3.37
N SER A 256 9.47 14.37 -4.28
CA SER A 256 9.90 14.19 -5.67
C SER A 256 9.22 15.21 -6.56
N THR A 257 10.02 15.86 -7.39
CA THR A 257 9.69 16.95 -8.29
C THR A 257 10.52 16.82 -9.57
N MET A 258 10.41 17.78 -10.49
CA MET A 258 11.43 17.99 -11.52
C MET A 258 12.67 18.70 -10.91
N PRO A 259 13.86 18.56 -11.52
CA PRO A 259 15.07 19.24 -11.04
C PRO A 259 14.87 20.74 -10.81
N TYR A 260 15.47 21.29 -9.75
CA TYR A 260 15.46 22.73 -9.43
C TYR A 260 14.06 23.35 -9.23
N THR A 261 13.09 22.57 -8.75
CA THR A 261 11.72 23.03 -8.48
C THR A 261 11.62 23.68 -7.10
N ASN A 262 11.02 24.87 -7.04
CA ASN A 262 10.75 25.57 -5.78
C ASN A 262 9.50 25.01 -5.08
N VAL A 263 9.69 24.45 -3.89
CA VAL A 263 8.68 23.72 -3.12
C VAL A 263 8.53 24.28 -1.72
N THR A 264 7.32 24.20 -1.22
CA THR A 264 6.95 24.49 0.16
C THR A 264 6.42 23.22 0.83
N LEU A 265 6.87 22.93 2.03
CA LEU A 265 6.35 21.83 2.85
C LEU A 265 5.68 22.40 4.10
N GLU A 266 4.43 22.03 4.37
CA GLU A 266 3.69 22.51 5.54
C GLU A 266 2.70 21.49 6.10
N VAL A 267 2.30 21.71 7.34
CA VAL A 267 1.24 20.93 8.00
C VAL A 267 -0.12 21.47 7.55
N THR A 268 -0.91 20.66 6.83
CA THR A 268 -2.26 21.02 6.37
C THR A 268 -3.37 20.43 7.24
N HIS A 269 -3.06 19.37 7.98
CA HIS A 269 -3.94 18.81 9.01
C HIS A 269 -3.13 18.47 10.27
N GLY A 270 -3.67 18.83 11.44
CA GLY A 270 -2.98 18.72 12.74
C GLY A 270 -2.56 20.08 13.29
N ILE A 271 -1.97 20.10 14.49
CA ILE A 271 -1.53 21.33 15.15
C ILE A 271 -0.11 21.66 14.67
N ALA A 272 0.00 22.63 13.75
CA ALA A 272 1.27 23.00 13.13
C ALA A 272 2.36 23.42 14.14
N SER A 273 1.98 24.04 15.27
CA SER A 273 2.93 24.44 16.33
C SER A 273 3.62 23.27 17.03
N ASN A 274 3.11 22.04 16.86
CA ASN A 274 3.71 20.83 17.40
C ASN A 274 4.67 20.16 16.40
N VAL A 275 4.96 20.78 15.27
CA VAL A 275 5.84 20.24 14.22
C VAL A 275 6.99 21.19 13.96
N GLN A 276 8.20 20.67 13.99
CA GLN A 276 9.41 21.43 13.68
C GLN A 276 10.16 20.77 12.51
N PHE A 277 10.22 21.47 11.37
CA PHE A 277 11.00 21.03 10.21
C PHE A 277 12.48 21.41 10.34
N SER A 278 13.32 20.51 9.84
CA SER A 278 14.79 20.62 9.77
C SER A 278 15.24 20.16 8.38
N PRO A 279 15.51 21.08 7.44
CA PRO A 279 15.93 20.74 6.07
C PRO A 279 17.26 19.97 6.04
N ILE A 280 17.44 19.12 5.03
CA ILE A 280 18.64 18.30 4.83
C ILE A 280 19.31 18.73 3.51
N GLY A 281 20.57 19.20 3.56
CA GLY A 281 21.34 19.57 2.36
C GLY A 281 21.65 21.07 2.21
N THR A 282 22.25 21.44 1.07
CA THR A 282 22.85 22.77 0.81
C THR A 282 22.02 23.70 -0.09
N TYR A 283 20.89 23.25 -0.64
CA TYR A 283 20.03 24.09 -1.49
C TYR A 283 19.28 25.15 -0.66
N THR A 284 18.92 26.27 -1.29
CA THR A 284 18.30 27.45 -0.65
C THR A 284 17.08 27.05 0.17
N THR A 285 17.24 26.98 1.49
CA THR A 285 16.18 26.59 2.41
C THR A 285 15.92 27.71 3.40
N ASN A 286 14.67 28.18 3.43
CA ASN A 286 14.21 29.16 4.40
C ASN A 286 13.17 28.49 5.30
N LEU A 287 13.32 28.65 6.60
CA LEU A 287 12.31 28.24 7.57
C LEU A 287 11.38 29.41 7.86
N SER A 288 10.09 29.12 8.04
CA SER A 288 9.18 30.09 8.68
C SER A 288 9.68 30.44 10.09
N ALA A 289 9.29 31.61 10.61
CA ALA A 289 9.71 32.08 11.95
C ALA A 289 9.46 31.06 13.08
N HIS A 290 8.43 30.21 12.91
CA HIS A 290 8.04 29.18 13.87
C HIS A 290 8.37 27.76 13.40
N LYS A 291 9.14 27.60 12.32
CA LYS A 291 9.64 26.32 11.76
C LYS A 291 8.60 25.22 11.44
N HIS A 292 7.30 25.53 11.47
CA HIS A 292 6.22 24.62 11.06
C HIS A 292 5.96 24.60 9.55
N LYS A 293 6.80 25.30 8.79
CA LYS A 293 6.77 25.41 7.34
C LYS A 293 8.18 25.65 6.84
N VAL A 294 8.57 24.93 5.79
CA VAL A 294 9.87 25.04 5.15
C VAL A 294 9.71 25.32 3.65
N TYR A 295 10.56 26.20 3.15
CA TYR A 295 10.65 26.54 1.74
C TYR A 295 12.00 26.04 1.23
N GLY A 296 12.03 25.43 0.06
CA GLY A 296 13.26 24.90 -0.52
C GLY A 296 13.19 24.76 -2.04
N THR A 297 14.33 24.41 -2.62
CA THR A 297 14.46 24.03 -4.02
C THR A 297 14.95 22.59 -4.09
N SER A 298 14.37 21.77 -4.97
CA SER A 298 14.86 20.41 -5.21
C SER A 298 16.23 20.40 -5.90
N ASP A 299 16.97 19.30 -5.72
CA ASP A 299 18.27 19.09 -6.35
C ASP A 299 18.17 18.83 -7.86
N ASP A 300 19.31 18.51 -8.49
CA ASP A 300 19.42 18.18 -9.91
C ASP A 300 18.75 16.85 -10.30
N GLU A 301 18.44 15.99 -9.31
CA GLU A 301 17.62 14.79 -9.47
C GLU A 301 16.13 15.05 -9.21
N GLY A 302 15.75 16.28 -8.81
CA GLY A 302 14.38 16.65 -8.50
C GLY A 302 13.91 16.19 -7.12
N ILE A 303 14.82 15.94 -6.18
CA ILE A 303 14.50 15.52 -4.81
C ILE A 303 14.68 16.69 -3.83
N PHE A 304 13.73 16.83 -2.90
CA PHE A 304 13.82 17.75 -1.78
C PHE A 304 13.59 16.99 -0.46
N LYS A 305 14.60 17.00 0.43
CA LYS A 305 14.61 16.21 1.68
C LYS A 305 14.51 17.08 2.93
N VAL A 306 13.65 16.67 3.86
CA VAL A 306 13.37 17.41 5.10
C VAL A 306 13.11 16.44 6.24
N ASN A 307 13.74 16.65 7.40
CA ASN A 307 13.33 15.99 8.64
C ASN A 307 12.26 16.80 9.37
N ALA A 308 11.35 16.14 10.08
CA ALA A 308 10.46 16.82 11.02
C ALA A 308 10.35 16.08 12.35
N GLU A 309 10.34 16.84 13.44
CA GLU A 309 10.02 16.36 14.79
C GLU A 309 8.60 16.78 15.18
N PHE A 310 7.90 15.88 15.88
CA PHE A 310 6.53 16.07 16.32
C PHE A 310 6.46 16.03 17.85
N TYR A 311 5.96 17.08 18.48
CA TYR A 311 5.90 17.22 19.94
C TYR A 311 4.56 16.82 20.55
N ASP A 312 3.60 16.38 19.74
CA ASP A 312 2.31 15.89 20.21
C ASP A 312 1.79 14.73 19.34
N THR A 313 0.98 13.88 19.96
CA THR A 313 0.38 12.71 19.33
C THR A 313 -0.72 13.09 18.33
N GLY A 314 -1.06 12.17 17.42
CA GLY A 314 -2.15 12.36 16.47
C GLY A 314 -1.76 12.05 15.03
N THR A 315 -2.66 12.33 14.11
CA THR A 315 -2.42 12.19 12.67
C THR A 315 -2.18 13.56 12.06
N TYR A 316 -1.06 13.71 11.37
CA TYR A 316 -0.68 14.93 10.69
C TYR A 316 -0.65 14.69 9.19
N GLU A 317 -1.21 15.62 8.43
CA GLU A 317 -1.07 15.65 6.98
C GLU A 317 -0.03 16.70 6.61
N ILE A 318 1.01 16.26 5.91
CA ILE A 318 2.08 17.12 5.41
C ILE A 318 1.90 17.26 3.90
N THR A 319 1.76 18.49 3.44
CA THR A 319 1.56 18.81 2.02
C THR A 319 2.78 19.52 1.45
N ALA A 320 3.30 18.99 0.36
CA ALA A 320 4.25 19.65 -0.51
C ALA A 320 3.47 20.44 -1.57
N THR A 321 3.76 21.73 -1.70
CA THR A 321 3.16 22.63 -2.69
C THR A 321 4.25 23.30 -3.50
N GLU A 322 4.13 23.23 -4.82
CA GLU A 322 5.00 23.94 -5.74
C GLU A 322 4.59 25.42 -5.86
N LEU A 323 5.56 26.34 -5.89
CA LEU A 323 5.30 27.78 -5.79
C LEU A 323 4.65 28.43 -7.02
N PHE A 324 4.90 27.94 -8.24
CA PHE A 324 4.43 28.59 -9.48
C PHE A 324 3.30 27.84 -10.18
N GLY A 325 3.40 26.50 -10.29
CA GLY A 325 2.34 25.66 -10.86
C GLY A 325 1.24 25.26 -9.87
N ASN A 326 1.40 25.56 -8.57
CA ASN A 326 0.45 25.24 -7.50
C ASN A 326 0.02 23.76 -7.47
N THR A 327 0.91 22.88 -7.93
CA THR A 327 0.72 21.43 -7.82
C THR A 327 1.04 20.99 -6.40
N THR A 328 0.25 20.04 -5.88
CA THR A 328 0.36 19.59 -4.49
C THR A 328 0.39 18.08 -4.38
N ALA A 329 1.17 17.56 -3.44
CA ALA A 329 1.07 16.18 -2.98
C ALA A 329 1.13 16.12 -1.45
N SER A 330 0.40 15.19 -0.85
CA SER A 330 0.29 15.09 0.60
C SER A 330 0.59 13.68 1.10
N VAL A 331 1.10 13.58 2.32
CA VAL A 331 1.30 12.32 3.04
C VAL A 331 0.83 12.44 4.48
N ASN A 332 0.17 11.39 4.97
CA ASN A 332 -0.25 11.27 6.36
C ASN A 332 0.80 10.53 7.18
N VAL A 333 1.11 11.07 8.35
CA VAL A 333 1.93 10.44 9.38
C VAL A 333 1.17 10.34 10.70
N THR A 334 1.38 9.27 11.46
CA THR A 334 0.74 9.06 12.76
C THR A 334 1.77 9.06 13.87
N ILE A 335 1.60 9.97 14.82
CA ILE A 335 2.46 10.14 15.98
C ILE A 335 1.81 9.46 17.19
N LYS A 336 2.53 8.54 17.81
CA LYS A 336 2.10 7.74 18.96
C LYS A 336 2.80 8.22 20.24
N PRO A 337 2.16 8.11 21.41
CA PRO A 337 2.84 8.39 22.67
C PRO A 337 3.96 7.37 22.92
N ILE A 338 4.97 7.79 23.68
CA ILE A 338 5.96 6.85 24.25
C ILE A 338 5.34 6.22 25.48
N ALA A 339 4.71 5.07 25.30
CA ALA A 339 4.14 4.25 26.37
C ALA A 339 4.30 2.78 26.00
N ALA A 340 4.44 1.92 27.01
CA ALA A 340 4.49 0.47 26.82
C ALA A 340 3.12 -0.18 26.99
N GLU A 341 2.89 -1.24 26.22
CA GLU A 341 1.75 -2.14 26.32
C GLU A 341 2.27 -3.52 26.75
N LEU A 342 1.67 -4.11 27.78
CA LEU A 342 1.95 -5.48 28.23
C LEU A 342 1.38 -6.49 27.24
N THR A 343 2.14 -7.53 26.95
CA THR A 343 1.56 -8.76 26.39
C THR A 343 0.82 -9.46 27.50
N GLU A 344 -0.50 -9.67 27.34
CA GLU A 344 -1.29 -10.39 28.36
C GLU A 344 -0.70 -11.80 28.55
N PRO A 345 -0.43 -12.22 29.79
CA PRO A 345 0.08 -13.56 30.05
C PRO A 345 -0.92 -14.62 29.57
N GLU A 346 -0.42 -15.76 29.06
CA GLU A 346 -1.27 -16.87 28.61
C GLU A 346 -2.15 -17.43 29.74
N GLU A 347 -1.65 -17.38 30.97
CA GLU A 347 -2.34 -17.83 32.18
C GLU A 347 -2.40 -16.70 33.19
N LYS A 348 -3.47 -16.63 34.00
CA LYS A 348 -3.56 -15.65 35.10
C LYS A 348 -3.05 -16.21 36.43
N TRP A 349 -2.63 -17.46 36.48
CA TRP A 349 -2.29 -18.19 37.70
C TRP A 349 -1.06 -19.06 37.49
N TYR A 350 -0.13 -18.98 38.42
CA TYR A 350 1.16 -19.64 38.30
C TYR A 350 1.55 -20.29 39.63
N PRO A 351 2.10 -21.52 39.62
CA PRO A 351 2.66 -22.10 40.83
C PRO A 351 3.91 -21.31 41.25
N ILE A 352 4.03 -21.08 42.55
CA ILE A 352 5.21 -20.49 43.20
C ILE A 352 6.44 -21.34 42.86
N GLY A 353 7.51 -20.68 42.44
CA GLY A 353 8.74 -21.31 41.96
C GLY A 353 8.80 -21.46 40.44
N LYS A 354 7.68 -21.28 39.72
CA LYS A 354 7.71 -21.16 38.26
C LYS A 354 8.20 -19.77 37.88
N GLU A 355 9.19 -19.73 36.99
CA GLU A 355 9.71 -18.49 36.45
C GLU A 355 8.74 -17.87 35.44
N LEU A 356 8.48 -16.56 35.61
CA LEU A 356 7.54 -15.82 34.75
C LEU A 356 8.24 -14.88 33.78
N ASN A 357 7.93 -15.01 32.49
CA ASN A 357 8.36 -14.03 31.50
C ASN A 357 7.34 -12.88 31.43
N ILE A 358 7.85 -11.64 31.56
CA ILE A 358 7.05 -10.43 31.38
C ILE A 358 7.53 -9.78 30.10
N ALA A 359 6.61 -9.59 29.16
CA ALA A 359 6.91 -9.08 27.83
C ALA A 359 5.88 -8.05 27.38
N GLY A 360 6.23 -7.29 26.36
CA GLY A 360 5.37 -6.27 25.79
C GLY A 360 6.02 -5.55 24.62
N LYS A 361 5.44 -4.41 24.26
CA LYS A 361 5.92 -3.56 23.17
C LYS A 361 5.79 -2.08 23.52
N THR A 362 6.57 -1.23 22.86
CA THR A 362 6.52 0.23 23.00
C THR A 362 6.92 0.90 21.70
N TYR A 363 6.40 2.10 21.46
CA TYR A 363 6.75 2.89 20.27
C TYR A 363 8.06 3.66 20.40
N GLY A 364 8.63 3.77 21.61
CA GLY A 364 9.85 4.53 21.85
C GLY A 364 10.48 4.25 23.22
N GLY A 365 11.37 5.14 23.65
CA GLY A 365 12.08 5.03 24.93
C GLY A 365 13.38 4.22 24.89
N LYS A 366 14.08 4.24 26.02
CA LYS A 366 15.40 3.64 26.22
C LYS A 366 15.36 2.32 26.97
N SER A 367 14.48 2.19 27.95
CA SER A 367 14.29 0.95 28.70
C SER A 367 12.90 0.87 29.31
N VAL A 368 12.51 -0.31 29.78
CA VAL A 368 11.25 -0.54 30.50
C VAL A 368 11.54 -1.04 31.90
N VAL A 369 11.05 -0.32 32.92
CA VAL A 369 11.08 -0.75 34.31
C VAL A 369 9.83 -1.57 34.60
N ILE A 370 10.01 -2.71 35.28
CA ILE A 370 8.95 -3.64 35.65
C ILE A 370 8.94 -3.75 37.18
N LYS A 371 7.79 -3.50 37.79
CA LYS A 371 7.55 -3.76 39.23
C LYS A 371 6.35 -4.70 39.41
N ALA A 372 6.38 -5.54 40.44
CA ALA A 372 5.24 -6.37 40.84
C ALA A 372 4.86 -6.04 42.29
N SER A 373 3.62 -5.61 42.51
CA SER A 373 3.12 -5.19 43.83
C SER A 373 4.00 -4.17 44.57
N GLY A 374 4.74 -3.34 43.82
CA GLY A 374 5.64 -2.31 44.35
C GLY A 374 7.12 -2.72 44.39
N GLU A 375 7.43 -4.01 44.29
CA GLU A 375 8.81 -4.51 44.27
C GLU A 375 9.41 -4.43 42.87
N PHE A 376 10.68 -4.03 42.78
CA PHE A 376 11.41 -3.97 41.52
C PHE A 376 11.75 -5.39 41.03
N ILE A 377 11.32 -5.71 39.82
CA ILE A 377 11.57 -7.01 39.19
C ILE A 377 12.70 -6.93 38.16
N GLY A 378 12.74 -5.86 37.37
CA GLY A 378 13.77 -5.71 36.36
C GLY A 378 13.69 -4.43 35.56
N ASN A 379 14.75 -4.17 34.79
CA ASN A 379 14.87 -3.07 33.85
C ASN A 379 15.37 -3.62 32.50
N VAL A 380 14.52 -3.55 31.47
CA VAL A 380 14.78 -4.14 30.16
C VAL A 380 15.22 -3.05 29.18
N SER A 381 16.47 -3.11 28.73
CA SER A 381 16.99 -2.17 27.73
C SER A 381 16.31 -2.37 26.37
N LEU A 382 15.81 -1.28 25.79
CA LEU A 382 15.19 -1.25 24.46
C LEU A 382 16.28 -0.98 23.41
N ASN A 383 17.20 -1.92 23.26
CA ASN A 383 18.19 -1.85 22.20
C ASN A 383 17.51 -2.11 20.85
N PRO A 384 17.84 -1.37 19.78
CA PRO A 384 17.45 -1.77 18.44
C PRO A 384 18.11 -3.13 18.15
N LEU A 385 17.31 -4.20 18.15
CA LEU A 385 17.77 -5.49 17.65
C LEU A 385 18.07 -5.29 16.16
N THR A 386 19.24 -5.74 15.70
CA THR A 386 19.60 -5.72 14.27
C THR A 386 18.49 -6.42 13.47
N GLY A 387 17.76 -5.66 12.66
CA GLY A 387 16.66 -6.16 11.81
C GLY A 387 15.24 -5.90 12.33
N ASP A 388 15.05 -5.43 13.58
CA ASP A 388 13.73 -4.96 14.01
C ASP A 388 13.45 -3.56 13.44
N PRO A 389 12.20 -3.26 13.05
CA PRO A 389 11.84 -1.89 12.71
C PRO A 389 12.22 -0.98 13.90
N LYS A 390 12.83 0.17 13.60
CA LYS A 390 13.22 1.18 14.61
C LYS A 390 12.03 1.58 15.53
N TYR A 391 10.82 1.28 15.10
CA TYR A 391 9.53 1.61 15.70
C TYR A 391 8.77 0.32 16.06
N ASN A 392 8.04 0.34 17.18
CA ASN A 392 7.40 -0.84 17.79
C ASN A 392 8.42 -1.83 18.40
N LYS A 393 9.25 -1.32 19.30
CA LYS A 393 10.27 -2.08 20.01
C LYS A 393 9.58 -3.10 20.93
N LYS A 394 9.98 -4.37 20.81
CA LYS A 394 9.52 -5.42 21.72
C LYS A 394 10.49 -5.55 22.89
N PHE A 395 9.95 -5.73 24.09
CA PHE A 395 10.74 -6.04 25.27
C PHE A 395 10.29 -7.37 25.88
N SER A 396 11.22 -8.05 26.52
CA SER A 396 10.95 -9.26 27.29
C SER A 396 12.00 -9.39 28.37
N LEU A 397 11.57 -9.73 29.58
CA LEU A 397 12.44 -9.94 30.72
C LEU A 397 13.47 -11.06 30.47
N GLU A 398 13.13 -12.05 29.64
CA GLU A 398 14.06 -13.10 29.16
C GLU A 398 15.34 -12.58 28.51
N LYS A 399 15.30 -11.38 27.94
CA LYS A 399 16.45 -10.75 27.28
C LYS A 399 17.32 -9.92 28.24
N SER A 400 16.96 -9.82 29.52
CA SER A 400 17.66 -9.01 30.54
C SER A 400 18.44 -9.87 31.55
N PRO A 401 19.42 -9.32 32.30
CA PRO A 401 20.11 -10.04 33.38
C PRO A 401 19.12 -10.44 34.49
N GLY A 402 19.09 -11.72 34.92
CA GLY A 402 18.08 -12.23 35.86
C GLY A 402 16.79 -12.69 35.16
N LYS A 403 16.95 -13.53 34.12
CA LYS A 403 16.14 -13.69 32.92
C LYS A 403 14.62 -13.88 33.07
N LYS A 404 14.06 -14.12 34.25
CA LYS A 404 12.61 -14.23 34.46
C LYS A 404 12.29 -13.74 35.85
N TRP A 405 11.02 -13.40 36.09
CA TRP A 405 10.57 -13.14 37.43
C TRP A 405 10.58 -14.47 38.21
N ASN A 406 11.56 -14.64 39.09
CA ASN A 406 11.63 -15.77 39.99
C ASN A 406 10.60 -15.58 41.10
N THR A 407 9.58 -16.43 41.10
CA THR A 407 8.51 -16.39 42.10
C THR A 407 8.81 -17.22 43.34
N SER A 408 9.97 -17.90 43.39
CA SER A 408 10.39 -18.70 44.55
C SER A 408 10.49 -17.84 45.81
N GLY A 409 9.91 -18.32 46.91
CA GLY A 409 9.92 -17.63 48.19
C GLY A 409 8.86 -16.54 48.34
N LEU A 410 8.09 -16.24 47.28
CA LEU A 410 6.92 -15.37 47.39
C LEU A 410 5.75 -16.09 48.08
N ALA A 411 4.90 -15.34 48.75
CA ALA A 411 3.67 -15.86 49.34
C ALA A 411 2.59 -16.08 48.26
N PRO A 412 1.66 -17.04 48.44
CA PRO A 412 0.49 -17.15 47.59
C PRO A 412 -0.33 -15.87 47.58
N GLY A 413 -0.99 -15.57 46.46
CA GLY A 413 -1.91 -14.44 46.38
C GLY A 413 -1.81 -13.63 45.09
N LYS A 414 -2.39 -12.44 45.12
CA LYS A 414 -2.56 -11.53 43.98
C LYS A 414 -1.35 -10.62 43.83
N TYR A 415 -0.76 -10.60 42.63
CA TYR A 415 0.36 -9.73 42.29
C TYR A 415 0.01 -8.85 41.09
N LYS A 416 0.18 -7.53 41.26
CA LYS A 416 -0.07 -6.56 40.18
C LYS A 416 1.25 -6.16 39.53
N ILE A 417 1.47 -6.63 38.31
CA ILE A 417 2.59 -6.25 37.45
C ILE A 417 2.31 -4.86 36.88
N LYS A 418 3.30 -3.98 36.92
CA LYS A 418 3.23 -2.60 36.45
C LYS A 418 4.49 -2.27 35.65
N ILE A 419 4.35 -1.53 34.57
CA ILE A 419 5.48 -1.17 33.69
C ILE A 419 5.53 0.33 33.38
N TRP A 420 6.74 0.83 33.13
CA TRP A 420 7.02 2.23 32.78
C TRP A 420 8.15 2.32 31.76
N VAL A 421 8.02 3.16 30.74
CA VAL A 421 9.03 3.41 29.72
C VAL A 421 9.91 4.61 30.10
N LEU A 422 11.21 4.38 30.29
CA LEU A 422 12.16 5.44 30.59
C LEU A 422 12.71 6.11 29.33
N PRO A 423 13.01 7.43 29.36
CA PRO A 423 12.76 8.36 30.47
C PRO A 423 11.38 9.05 30.39
N ALA A 424 10.45 8.54 29.57
CA ALA A 424 9.16 9.20 29.33
C ALA A 424 8.25 9.19 30.57
N SER A 425 8.34 8.14 31.39
CA SER A 425 7.56 7.96 32.62
C SER A 425 8.50 7.72 33.82
N ASP A 426 8.17 8.27 34.99
CA ASP A 426 8.87 8.08 36.26
C ASP A 426 8.17 6.99 37.11
N PRO A 427 8.79 5.81 37.35
CA PRO A 427 8.19 4.70 38.10
C PRO A 427 7.83 4.98 39.56
N ASP A 428 8.26 6.11 40.11
CA ASP A 428 8.01 6.50 41.51
C ASP A 428 7.02 7.66 41.63
N LYS A 429 6.72 8.36 40.53
CA LYS A 429 5.80 9.52 40.52
C LYS A 429 4.61 9.33 39.61
N ASP A 430 4.79 8.68 38.47
CA ASP A 430 3.79 8.56 37.43
C ASP A 430 3.00 7.26 37.56
N PRO A 431 1.72 7.25 37.14
CA PRO A 431 1.00 5.99 36.96
C PRO A 431 1.74 5.08 35.98
N PRO A 432 1.61 3.75 36.11
CA PRO A 432 2.19 2.83 35.15
C PRO A 432 1.60 3.03 33.75
N ASP A 433 2.44 2.86 32.73
CA ASP A 433 2.02 2.91 31.33
C ASP A 433 1.00 1.79 31.04
N ASP A 434 1.22 0.62 31.63
CA ASP A 434 0.29 -0.50 31.62
C ASP A 434 0.46 -1.41 32.86
N SER A 435 -0.55 -2.22 33.17
CA SER A 435 -0.51 -3.15 34.29
C SER A 435 -1.37 -4.41 34.06
N SER A 436 -0.92 -5.53 34.62
CA SER A 436 -1.65 -6.80 34.59
C SER A 436 -1.64 -7.48 35.96
N ILE A 437 -2.58 -8.38 36.20
CA ILE A 437 -2.70 -9.12 37.47
C ILE A 437 -2.42 -10.59 37.20
N VAL A 438 -1.59 -11.19 38.06
CA VAL A 438 -1.36 -12.63 38.13
C VAL A 438 -1.53 -13.13 39.56
N TYR A 439 -1.91 -14.38 39.72
CA TYR A 439 -2.05 -15.07 40.99
C TYR A 439 -0.94 -16.10 41.16
N LEU A 440 -0.23 -16.06 42.28
CA LEU A 440 0.77 -17.07 42.64
C LEU A 440 0.16 -18.08 43.61
N LEU A 441 0.30 -19.37 43.32
CA LEU A 441 -0.31 -20.47 44.06
C LEU A 441 0.76 -21.40 44.64
N ARG A 442 0.54 -21.98 45.82
CA ARG A 442 1.49 -22.95 46.40
C ARG A 442 1.57 -24.20 45.52
N SER A 443 2.79 -24.70 45.29
CA SER A 443 3.02 -25.97 44.57
C SER A 443 2.62 -27.17 45.44
N GLY A 444 2.18 -28.27 44.82
CA GLY A 444 1.77 -29.51 45.50
C GLY A 444 0.40 -30.04 45.10
N LEU A 445 -0.34 -29.29 44.28
CA LEU A 445 -1.60 -29.70 43.69
C LEU A 445 -1.56 -29.36 42.19
N SER A 446 -1.96 -30.29 41.34
CA SER A 446 -2.09 -30.08 39.89
C SER A 446 -3.50 -30.46 39.43
N VAL A 447 -3.92 -29.89 38.31
CA VAL A 447 -5.23 -30.17 37.72
C VAL A 447 -5.11 -30.17 36.20
N LYS A 448 -5.82 -31.10 35.58
CA LYS A 448 -5.99 -31.28 34.14
C LYS A 448 -7.47 -31.53 33.86
N VAL A 449 -7.93 -31.00 32.74
CA VAL A 449 -9.27 -31.26 32.21
C VAL A 449 -9.12 -32.18 31.00
N SER A 450 -10.06 -33.12 30.80
CA SER A 450 -9.99 -34.11 29.70
C SER A 450 -9.96 -33.45 28.32
N SER A 451 -10.56 -32.28 28.16
CA SER A 451 -10.58 -31.47 26.93
C SER A 451 -10.52 -29.98 27.26
N GLY A 452 -10.11 -29.15 26.28
CA GLY A 452 -10.16 -27.69 26.40
C GLY A 452 -11.57 -27.12 26.23
N PHE A 453 -12.49 -27.90 25.66
CA PHE A 453 -13.89 -27.52 25.43
C PHE A 453 -14.83 -28.72 25.64
N VAL A 454 -16.11 -28.43 25.87
CA VAL A 454 -17.19 -29.41 25.96
C VAL A 454 -18.49 -28.78 25.46
N ALA A 455 -19.30 -29.53 24.72
CA ALA A 455 -20.61 -29.07 24.30
C ALA A 455 -21.65 -29.29 25.41
N GLN A 456 -22.67 -28.45 25.49
CA GLN A 456 -23.83 -28.73 26.33
C GLN A 456 -24.46 -30.09 25.99
N GLY A 457 -24.82 -30.87 27.00
CA GLY A 457 -25.30 -32.25 26.86
C GLY A 457 -24.21 -33.31 26.78
N ASP A 458 -22.95 -32.94 26.59
CA ASP A 458 -21.80 -33.85 26.67
C ASP A 458 -21.18 -33.84 28.08
N ASP A 459 -20.15 -34.67 28.28
CA ASP A 459 -19.41 -34.81 29.53
C ASP A 459 -17.92 -34.53 29.36
N PHE A 460 -17.29 -34.23 30.50
CA PHE A 460 -15.84 -34.09 30.62
C PHE A 460 -15.38 -34.61 31.98
N LYS A 461 -14.08 -34.79 32.15
CA LYS A 461 -13.47 -35.20 33.41
C LYS A 461 -12.42 -34.21 33.88
N ILE A 462 -12.21 -34.19 35.19
CA ILE A 462 -11.15 -33.44 35.86
C ILE A 462 -10.25 -34.45 36.56
N SER A 463 -8.95 -34.36 36.35
CA SER A 463 -7.95 -35.20 37.01
C SER A 463 -6.76 -34.38 37.48
N GLY A 464 -5.91 -34.94 38.33
CA GLY A 464 -4.73 -34.24 38.82
C GLY A 464 -3.94 -35.00 39.88
N GLU A 465 -2.87 -34.37 40.35
CA GLU A 465 -2.01 -34.91 41.42
C GLU A 465 -2.16 -34.09 42.71
N ALA A 466 -2.32 -34.77 43.84
CA ALA A 466 -2.38 -34.22 45.19
C ALA A 466 -1.54 -35.08 46.16
N LYS A 467 -0.21 -35.07 46.00
CA LYS A 467 0.68 -36.00 46.72
C LYS A 467 0.63 -35.81 48.24
N GLY A 468 0.48 -36.93 48.96
CA GLY A 468 0.43 -36.94 50.43
C GLY A 468 -0.90 -36.43 51.01
N ARG A 469 -1.95 -36.35 50.19
CA ARG A 469 -3.29 -35.86 50.57
C ARG A 469 -4.31 -36.99 50.47
N GLY A 470 -5.42 -36.87 51.20
CA GLY A 470 -6.50 -37.88 51.21
C GLY A 470 -7.74 -37.48 50.39
N ARG A 471 -7.91 -36.17 50.11
CA ARG A 471 -9.14 -35.62 49.52
C ARG A 471 -8.85 -34.30 48.79
N VAL A 472 -9.61 -34.02 47.75
CA VAL A 472 -9.71 -32.69 47.12
C VAL A 472 -11.18 -32.23 47.05
N ASP A 473 -11.37 -30.92 47.12
CA ASP A 473 -12.64 -30.24 46.88
C ASP A 473 -12.50 -29.44 45.58
N ILE A 474 -13.43 -29.64 44.65
CA ILE A 474 -13.40 -29.05 43.31
C ILE A 474 -14.61 -28.12 43.19
N LEU A 475 -14.36 -26.83 43.02
CA LEU A 475 -15.38 -25.85 42.70
C LEU A 475 -15.37 -25.56 41.21
N ILE A 476 -16.52 -25.64 40.55
CA ILE A 476 -16.70 -25.31 39.15
C ILE A 476 -17.60 -24.08 39.07
N ILE A 477 -17.04 -22.95 38.67
CA ILE A 477 -17.67 -21.63 38.70
C ILE A 477 -18.07 -21.23 37.27
N ALA A 478 -19.35 -20.93 37.08
CA ALA A 478 -19.93 -20.51 35.82
C ALA A 478 -19.32 -19.20 35.29
N PRO A 479 -19.33 -18.96 33.97
CA PRO A 479 -18.78 -17.74 33.35
C PRO A 479 -19.37 -16.45 33.93
N ARG A 480 -20.63 -16.50 34.39
CA ARG A 480 -21.34 -15.38 34.99
C ARG A 480 -21.13 -15.25 36.51
N GLY A 481 -20.24 -16.06 37.09
CA GLY A 481 -19.99 -16.10 38.52
C GLY A 481 -21.12 -16.80 39.28
N GLY A 482 -21.40 -16.38 40.51
CA GLY A 482 -22.29 -17.11 41.43
C GLY A 482 -23.77 -17.14 41.04
N SER A 483 -24.24 -16.17 40.24
CA SER A 483 -25.62 -16.08 39.74
C SER A 483 -25.80 -16.72 38.36
N GLY A 484 -24.74 -17.31 37.81
CA GLY A 484 -24.81 -18.05 36.56
C GLY A 484 -25.66 -19.31 36.69
N HIS A 485 -26.03 -19.87 35.54
CA HIS A 485 -26.60 -21.21 35.49
C HIS A 485 -25.46 -22.22 35.36
N GLY A 486 -24.98 -22.72 36.50
CA GLY A 486 -23.82 -23.62 36.56
C GLY A 486 -24.15 -25.05 36.11
N LEU A 487 -23.23 -25.97 36.40
CA LEU A 487 -23.40 -27.39 36.05
C LEU A 487 -24.41 -28.11 36.93
N ASN A 488 -24.66 -27.60 38.14
CA ASN A 488 -25.71 -28.07 39.03
C ASN A 488 -26.21 -26.89 39.88
N TYR A 489 -27.32 -26.28 39.45
CA TYR A 489 -27.79 -25.01 40.01
C TYR A 489 -28.47 -25.13 41.38
N THR A 490 -28.79 -26.33 41.88
CA THR A 490 -29.36 -26.52 43.22
C THR A 490 -28.37 -27.08 44.23
N GLN A 491 -27.20 -27.56 43.78
CA GLN A 491 -26.27 -28.32 44.63
C GLN A 491 -25.90 -27.61 45.93
N ILE A 492 -25.38 -26.39 45.85
CA ILE A 492 -24.92 -25.65 47.04
C ILE A 492 -26.11 -25.28 47.94
N PHE A 493 -27.26 -24.98 47.35
CA PHE A 493 -28.49 -24.71 48.09
C PHE A 493 -28.88 -25.93 48.93
N ASP A 494 -28.85 -27.12 48.33
CA ASP A 494 -29.19 -28.37 49.00
C ASP A 494 -28.13 -28.76 50.05
N GLU A 495 -26.84 -28.69 49.70
CA GLU A 495 -25.70 -28.99 50.60
C GLU A 495 -25.69 -28.12 51.86
N THR A 496 -26.12 -26.87 51.75
CA THR A 496 -26.14 -25.92 52.87
C THR A 496 -27.47 -25.88 53.62
N GLY A 497 -28.45 -26.69 53.22
CA GLY A 497 -29.80 -26.69 53.80
C GLY A 497 -30.54 -25.37 53.56
N GLY A 498 -30.37 -24.78 52.37
CA GLY A 498 -31.02 -23.54 51.92
C GLY A 498 -30.37 -22.26 52.44
N LYS A 499 -29.18 -22.33 53.02
CA LYS A 499 -28.50 -21.15 53.59
C LYS A 499 -27.73 -20.32 52.56
N LEU A 500 -27.36 -20.94 51.44
CA LEU A 500 -26.52 -20.32 50.42
C LEU A 500 -27.05 -20.70 49.02
N ASP A 501 -27.52 -19.71 48.26
CA ASP A 501 -28.06 -19.90 46.91
C ASP A 501 -27.04 -19.39 45.87
N VAL A 502 -26.27 -20.31 45.29
CA VAL A 502 -25.17 -19.97 44.37
C VAL A 502 -25.24 -20.91 43.16
N PRO A 503 -26.25 -20.73 42.28
CA PRO A 503 -26.52 -21.65 41.17
C PRO A 503 -25.37 -21.74 40.16
N GLY A 504 -24.49 -20.74 40.15
CA GLY A 504 -23.33 -20.70 39.28
C GLY A 504 -22.13 -21.50 39.79
N VAL A 505 -22.21 -22.14 40.96
CA VAL A 505 -21.11 -22.91 41.55
C VAL A 505 -21.55 -24.35 41.77
N ALA A 506 -20.81 -25.29 41.18
CA ALA A 506 -20.90 -26.71 41.53
C ALA A 506 -19.72 -27.10 42.42
N HIS A 507 -19.92 -28.08 43.30
CA HIS A 507 -18.94 -28.53 44.28
C HIS A 507 -18.77 -30.05 44.20
N ILE A 508 -17.56 -30.55 44.05
CA ILE A 508 -17.30 -31.99 43.93
C ILE A 508 -16.21 -32.36 44.91
N ILE A 509 -16.47 -33.35 45.75
CA ILE A 509 -15.47 -33.93 46.65
C ILE A 509 -14.94 -35.22 46.01
N ARG A 510 -13.61 -35.37 45.95
CA ARG A 510 -12.98 -36.61 45.46
C ARG A 510 -11.85 -37.06 46.38
N ASP A 511 -11.80 -38.37 46.61
CA ASP A 511 -10.71 -39.00 47.33
C ASP A 511 -9.46 -39.06 46.47
N VAL A 512 -8.31 -39.00 47.13
CA VAL A 512 -7.00 -39.08 46.47
C VAL A 512 -6.42 -40.46 46.70
N THR A 513 -6.14 -41.18 45.62
CA THR A 513 -5.55 -42.53 45.65
C THR A 513 -4.16 -42.49 45.04
N ASN A 514 -3.15 -43.00 45.74
CA ASN A 514 -1.73 -42.96 45.31
C ASN A 514 -1.22 -41.56 44.94
N GLY A 515 -1.81 -40.51 45.50
CA GLY A 515 -1.46 -39.12 45.20
C GLY A 515 -2.11 -38.56 43.93
N GLU A 516 -3.06 -39.27 43.33
CA GLU A 516 -3.82 -38.86 42.14
C GLU A 516 -5.32 -38.83 42.43
N PHE A 517 -6.05 -38.02 41.67
CA PHE A 517 -7.52 -37.98 41.71
C PHE A 517 -8.08 -37.84 40.28
N GLU A 518 -9.28 -38.36 40.08
CA GLU A 518 -10.08 -38.22 38.87
C GLU A 518 -11.55 -38.14 39.24
N THR A 519 -12.31 -37.29 38.56
CA THR A 519 -13.78 -37.24 38.71
C THR A 519 -14.43 -38.32 37.86
N ASP A 520 -15.67 -38.68 38.21
CA ASP A 520 -16.54 -39.33 37.24
C ASP A 520 -16.86 -38.37 36.08
N ASP A 521 -17.58 -38.86 35.07
CA ASP A 521 -18.06 -38.02 33.97
C ASP A 521 -18.95 -36.89 34.50
N ILE A 522 -18.51 -35.65 34.29
CA ILE A 522 -19.27 -34.45 34.64
C ILE A 522 -20.07 -34.05 33.41
N THR A 523 -21.37 -34.34 33.45
CA THR A 523 -22.31 -33.94 32.40
C THR A 523 -22.57 -32.43 32.45
N VAL A 524 -22.53 -31.78 31.29
CA VAL A 524 -22.91 -30.38 31.12
C VAL A 524 -24.40 -30.30 30.80
N PRO A 525 -25.24 -29.66 31.65
CA PRO A 525 -26.65 -29.49 31.36
C PRO A 525 -26.90 -28.72 30.05
N LYS A 526 -28.02 -29.03 29.36
CA LYS A 526 -28.41 -28.36 28.11
C LYS A 526 -28.71 -26.86 28.30
N ASP A 527 -28.98 -26.43 29.52
CA ASP A 527 -29.29 -25.06 29.92
C ASP A 527 -28.14 -24.36 30.66
N ALA A 528 -27.00 -25.03 30.88
CA ALA A 528 -25.81 -24.43 31.50
C ALA A 528 -25.32 -23.21 30.72
N ASP A 529 -24.83 -22.17 31.41
CA ASP A 529 -24.26 -21.00 30.74
C ASP A 529 -23.14 -21.43 29.77
N THR A 530 -23.05 -20.80 28.60
CA THR A 530 -21.89 -21.00 27.70
C THR A 530 -20.76 -20.02 28.03
N GLY A 531 -19.51 -20.40 27.76
CA GLY A 531 -18.33 -19.59 28.02
C GLY A 531 -17.25 -20.34 28.79
N MET A 532 -16.30 -19.59 29.36
CA MET A 532 -15.17 -20.16 30.11
C MET A 532 -15.56 -20.40 31.58
N TYR A 533 -15.70 -21.68 31.96
CA TYR A 533 -15.83 -22.06 33.36
C TYR A 533 -14.46 -22.05 34.04
N MET A 534 -14.44 -21.68 35.32
CA MET A 534 -13.27 -21.73 36.17
C MET A 534 -13.37 -22.94 37.09
N ILE A 535 -12.36 -23.79 37.07
CA ILE A 535 -12.27 -24.99 37.92
C ILE A 535 -11.22 -24.70 38.97
N VAL A 536 -11.61 -24.71 40.25
CA VAL A 536 -10.73 -24.47 41.38
C VAL A 536 -10.66 -25.77 42.19
N VAL A 537 -9.52 -26.44 42.14
CA VAL A 537 -9.26 -27.64 42.93
C VAL A 537 -8.51 -27.21 44.18
N LEU A 538 -9.00 -27.63 45.34
CA LEU A 538 -8.47 -27.28 46.64
C LEU A 538 -8.21 -28.54 47.45
N ASN A 539 -7.22 -28.47 48.33
CA ASN A 539 -7.00 -29.45 49.37
C ASN A 539 -6.67 -28.71 50.67
N TYR A 540 -7.37 -29.06 51.76
CA TYR A 540 -7.05 -28.50 53.05
C TYR A 540 -5.71 -29.02 53.54
N GLY A 541 -5.08 -28.24 54.40
CA GLY A 541 -3.81 -28.53 55.04
C GLY A 541 -3.67 -29.88 55.74
N ARG A 542 -2.49 -30.17 56.28
CA ARG A 542 -2.28 -31.36 57.14
C ARG A 542 -3.08 -31.27 58.45
N ASP A 543 -3.49 -30.07 58.82
CA ASP A 543 -4.33 -29.79 59.98
C ASP A 543 -5.79 -30.20 59.80
N GLY A 544 -6.22 -30.56 58.58
CA GLY A 544 -7.57 -31.04 58.33
C GLY A 544 -8.62 -29.95 58.17
N VAL A 545 -8.22 -28.68 58.12
CA VAL A 545 -9.15 -27.54 58.15
C VAL A 545 -8.78 -26.49 57.11
N TRP A 546 -9.77 -25.71 56.66
CA TRP A 546 -9.57 -24.63 55.71
C TRP A 546 -9.16 -23.34 56.40
N GLY A 547 -8.03 -22.79 55.98
CA GLY A 547 -7.44 -21.60 56.57
C GLY A 547 -7.13 -21.80 58.05
N THR A 548 -7.03 -20.69 58.78
CA THR A 548 -6.76 -20.70 60.23
C THR A 548 -7.88 -20.05 61.05
N LYS A 549 -8.83 -19.35 60.41
CA LYS A 549 -9.87 -18.58 61.11
C LYS A 549 -11.10 -19.40 61.51
N THR A 550 -11.57 -20.31 60.66
CA THR A 550 -12.82 -21.05 60.89
C THR A 550 -12.59 -22.38 61.61
N GLY A 551 -11.44 -23.02 61.36
CA GLY A 551 -11.14 -24.34 61.89
C GLY A 551 -12.10 -25.43 61.40
N THR A 552 -12.73 -25.24 60.24
CA THR A 552 -13.70 -26.18 59.66
C THR A 552 -13.10 -26.93 58.46
N SER A 553 -13.47 -28.19 58.31
CA SER A 553 -13.15 -29.01 57.12
C SER A 553 -14.16 -28.83 55.97
N ASP A 554 -15.22 -28.05 56.19
CA ASP A 554 -16.23 -27.73 55.17
C ASP A 554 -15.81 -26.48 54.39
N LEU A 555 -15.47 -26.67 53.10
CA LEU A 555 -14.99 -25.59 52.24
C LEU A 555 -16.05 -24.50 52.05
N ILE A 556 -17.30 -24.89 51.83
CA ILE A 556 -18.41 -23.96 51.59
C ILE A 556 -18.65 -23.12 52.85
N GLN A 557 -18.59 -23.74 54.03
CA GLN A 557 -18.65 -23.02 55.30
C GLN A 557 -17.45 -22.07 55.47
N ALA A 558 -16.24 -22.49 55.12
CA ALA A 558 -15.04 -21.69 55.26
C ALA A 558 -15.07 -20.42 54.39
N ILE A 559 -15.49 -20.54 53.13
CA ILE A 559 -15.53 -19.40 52.19
C ILE A 559 -16.73 -18.47 52.43
N SER A 560 -17.83 -18.98 53.01
CA SER A 560 -19.00 -18.16 53.38
C SER A 560 -18.88 -17.49 54.75
N TYR A 561 -17.91 -17.87 55.58
CA TYR A 561 -17.73 -17.35 56.93
C TYR A 561 -17.44 -15.84 56.99
N ASN A 562 -18.26 -15.11 57.76
CA ASN A 562 -18.18 -13.66 57.98
C ASN A 562 -18.26 -12.78 56.71
N TYR A 563 -18.78 -13.31 55.60
CA TYR A 563 -19.04 -12.50 54.41
C TYR A 563 -20.51 -12.05 54.40
N THR A 564 -20.73 -10.74 54.49
CA THR A 564 -22.07 -10.13 54.47
C THR A 564 -22.66 -10.02 53.06
N SER A 565 -21.87 -10.27 52.02
CA SER A 565 -22.32 -10.20 50.62
C SER A 565 -22.42 -11.60 50.03
N ASP A 566 -23.59 -11.89 49.45
CA ASP A 566 -23.91 -13.15 48.79
C ASP A 566 -22.90 -13.51 47.69
N LEU A 567 -22.45 -14.77 47.66
CA LEU A 567 -21.64 -15.31 46.57
C LEU A 567 -22.39 -15.24 45.24
N MET A 568 -23.72 -15.27 45.26
CA MET A 568 -24.60 -15.15 44.10
C MET A 568 -24.29 -13.91 43.24
N ILE A 569 -23.96 -12.78 43.86
CA ILE A 569 -23.71 -11.52 43.13
C ILE A 569 -22.25 -11.33 42.71
N LYS A 570 -21.37 -12.32 42.93
CA LYS A 570 -19.94 -12.22 42.66
C LYS A 570 -19.57 -12.78 41.29
N THR A 571 -18.60 -12.14 40.64
CA THR A 571 -17.97 -12.68 39.41
C THR A 571 -17.05 -13.86 39.74
N GLN A 572 -16.60 -14.61 38.72
CA GLN A 572 -15.63 -15.69 38.90
C GLN A 572 -14.37 -15.23 39.65
N GLU A 573 -13.80 -14.08 39.26
CA GLU A 573 -12.59 -13.54 39.88
C GLU A 573 -12.83 -13.13 41.33
N GLN A 574 -13.99 -12.54 41.63
CA GLN A 574 -14.33 -12.18 43.01
C GLN A 574 -14.52 -13.44 43.87
N ILE A 575 -15.14 -14.50 43.36
CA ILE A 575 -15.26 -15.78 44.07
C ILE A 575 -13.87 -16.39 44.31
N LEU A 576 -13.00 -16.38 43.30
CA LEU A 576 -11.62 -16.87 43.45
C LEU A 576 -10.83 -16.07 44.50
N GLU A 577 -10.96 -14.73 44.52
CA GLU A 577 -10.33 -13.89 45.54
C GLU A 577 -10.82 -14.24 46.95
N LEU A 578 -12.11 -14.57 47.11
CA LEU A 578 -12.66 -15.03 48.39
C LEU A 578 -12.09 -16.39 48.80
N ILE A 579 -12.03 -17.34 47.86
CA ILE A 579 -11.43 -18.66 48.10
C ILE A 579 -9.99 -18.47 48.57
N ILE A 580 -9.18 -17.67 47.85
CA ILE A 580 -7.77 -17.40 48.19
C ILE A 580 -7.66 -16.78 49.59
N ASP A 581 -8.42 -15.72 49.88
CA ASP A 581 -8.39 -15.03 51.18
C ASP A 581 -8.79 -15.94 52.35
N LYS A 582 -9.69 -16.90 52.10
CA LYS A 582 -10.24 -17.77 53.15
C LYS A 582 -9.48 -19.08 53.34
N THR A 583 -8.64 -19.45 52.38
CA THR A 583 -7.87 -20.70 52.39
C THR A 583 -6.37 -20.39 52.38
N VAL A 584 -5.73 -20.52 51.22
CA VAL A 584 -4.28 -20.54 50.99
C VAL A 584 -3.53 -19.27 51.42
N ASN A 585 -4.22 -18.13 51.51
CA ASN A 585 -3.63 -16.83 51.89
C ASN A 585 -3.85 -16.46 53.36
N GLN A 586 -4.54 -17.29 54.16
CA GLN A 586 -4.62 -17.02 55.59
C GLN A 586 -3.26 -17.22 56.25
N PRO A 587 -2.82 -16.31 57.15
CA PRO A 587 -1.60 -16.51 57.90
C PRO A 587 -1.60 -17.86 58.62
N GLY A 588 -0.57 -18.67 58.35
CA GLY A 588 -0.41 -20.01 58.92
C GLY A 588 -1.10 -21.14 58.15
N SER A 589 -1.91 -20.85 57.11
CA SER A 589 -2.54 -21.89 56.29
C SER A 589 -1.48 -22.70 55.51
N ASP A 590 -1.66 -24.01 55.48
CA ASP A 590 -0.95 -24.95 54.59
C ASP A 590 -1.86 -25.58 53.53
N ASP A 591 -3.00 -24.94 53.24
CA ASP A 591 -3.91 -25.30 52.16
C ASP A 591 -3.23 -25.19 50.79
N LEU A 592 -3.70 -26.01 49.86
CA LEU A 592 -3.25 -26.02 48.47
C LEU A 592 -4.41 -25.71 47.53
N MET A 593 -4.09 -25.05 46.41
CA MET A 593 -5.06 -24.71 45.37
C MET A 593 -4.41 -24.82 43.99
N ALA A 594 -5.16 -25.35 43.03
CA ALA A 594 -4.84 -25.37 41.61
C ALA A 594 -6.05 -24.92 40.80
N VAL A 595 -5.82 -24.25 39.66
CA VAL A 595 -6.89 -23.68 38.84
C VAL A 595 -6.78 -24.16 37.39
N ALA A 596 -7.89 -24.62 36.83
CA ALA A 596 -8.04 -24.96 35.42
C ALA A 596 -9.21 -24.18 34.79
N ARG A 597 -9.36 -24.33 33.47
CA ARG A 597 -10.50 -23.78 32.73
C ARG A 597 -11.00 -24.80 31.72
N ILE A 598 -12.30 -24.72 31.44
CA ILE A 598 -12.94 -25.43 30.33
C ILE A 598 -13.89 -24.49 29.61
N LYS A 599 -13.93 -24.57 28.29
CA LYS A 599 -14.90 -23.82 27.48
C LYS A 599 -16.16 -24.65 27.26
N VAL A 600 -17.30 -24.17 27.76
CA VAL A 600 -18.61 -24.76 27.46
C VAL A 600 -19.23 -24.03 26.27
N GLU A 601 -19.73 -24.78 25.30
CA GLU A 601 -20.31 -24.24 24.07
C GLU A 601 -21.64 -24.91 23.71
N ASN A 602 -22.42 -24.23 22.86
CA ASN A 602 -23.57 -24.88 22.21
C ASN A 602 -23.06 -25.98 21.25
N PRO A 603 -23.71 -27.13 21.16
CA PRO A 603 -23.34 -28.17 20.22
C PRO A 603 -23.47 -27.70 18.77
N TYR A 604 -22.55 -28.12 17.90
CA TYR A 604 -22.65 -27.83 16.48
C TYR A 604 -22.06 -28.94 15.60
N LEU A 605 -22.54 -28.98 14.36
CA LEU A 605 -21.95 -29.75 13.26
C LEU A 605 -21.70 -28.79 12.10
N ARG A 606 -20.60 -29.00 11.36
CA ARG A 606 -20.31 -28.27 10.12
C ARG A 606 -19.65 -29.20 9.11
N LEU A 607 -20.17 -29.20 7.88
CA LEU A 607 -19.59 -29.96 6.77
C LEU A 607 -18.57 -29.13 5.98
N ARG A 608 -17.42 -29.73 5.66
CA ARG A 608 -16.41 -29.16 4.75
C ARG A 608 -16.94 -29.13 3.32
N ASP A 609 -16.36 -28.31 2.45
CA ASP A 609 -16.77 -28.28 1.04
C ASP A 609 -16.56 -29.66 0.41
N ILE A 610 -17.52 -30.06 -0.43
CA ILE A 610 -17.49 -31.34 -1.14
C ILE A 610 -17.41 -31.00 -2.62
N GLU A 611 -16.35 -31.48 -3.28
CA GLU A 611 -16.16 -31.28 -4.70
C GLU A 611 -17.14 -32.12 -5.53
N ASP A 612 -17.30 -31.79 -6.80
CA ASP A 612 -18.10 -32.57 -7.73
C ASP A 612 -17.48 -33.98 -7.87
N VAL A 613 -18.27 -35.03 -7.67
CA VAL A 613 -17.80 -36.42 -7.65
C VAL A 613 -18.15 -37.12 -8.96
N PRO A 614 -17.18 -37.71 -9.67
CA PRO A 614 -17.45 -38.56 -10.83
C PRO A 614 -18.30 -39.79 -10.47
N LEU A 615 -19.31 -40.10 -11.28
CA LEU A 615 -20.14 -41.29 -11.09
C LEU A 615 -19.29 -42.57 -11.22
N GLY A 616 -19.41 -43.48 -10.26
CA GLY A 616 -18.63 -44.72 -10.15
C GLY A 616 -17.42 -44.61 -9.21
N SER A 617 -17.10 -43.41 -8.72
CA SER A 617 -16.06 -43.20 -7.70
C SER A 617 -16.64 -43.16 -6.29
N ASP A 618 -15.85 -43.55 -5.30
CA ASP A 618 -16.16 -43.31 -3.90
C ASP A 618 -15.77 -41.87 -3.52
N PHE A 619 -16.45 -41.30 -2.54
CA PHE A 619 -16.13 -39.97 -2.02
C PHE A 619 -16.28 -39.92 -0.50
N THR A 620 -15.62 -38.92 0.07
CA THR A 620 -15.55 -38.73 1.51
C THR A 620 -16.26 -37.45 1.91
N VAL A 621 -17.17 -37.55 2.87
CA VAL A 621 -17.77 -36.42 3.57
C VAL A 621 -16.97 -36.16 4.83
N ARG A 622 -16.38 -34.97 4.94
CA ARG A 622 -15.64 -34.54 6.14
C ARG A 622 -16.40 -33.45 6.86
N GLY A 623 -16.43 -33.54 8.18
CA GLY A 623 -17.04 -32.52 9.03
C GLY A 623 -16.19 -32.17 10.24
N ILE A 624 -16.58 -31.08 10.90
CA ILE A 624 -16.05 -30.64 12.18
C ILE A 624 -17.21 -30.45 13.15
N THR A 625 -16.95 -30.66 14.43
CA THR A 625 -17.93 -30.58 15.50
C THR A 625 -17.26 -30.26 16.84
N ASN A 626 -18.01 -29.81 17.84
CA ASN A 626 -17.54 -29.74 19.22
C ASN A 626 -18.13 -30.85 20.11
N ARG A 627 -18.82 -31.83 19.51
CA ARG A 627 -19.30 -33.02 20.22
C ARG A 627 -18.13 -33.83 20.74
N LYS A 628 -18.28 -34.48 21.90
CA LYS A 628 -17.22 -35.29 22.51
C LYS A 628 -16.77 -36.44 21.61
N GLU A 629 -15.53 -36.89 21.82
CA GLU A 629 -14.99 -38.06 21.13
C GLU A 629 -15.86 -39.30 21.40
N GLY A 630 -16.08 -40.13 20.38
CA GLY A 630 -16.97 -41.28 20.43
C GLY A 630 -18.45 -40.98 20.21
N THR A 631 -18.87 -39.70 20.11
CA THR A 631 -20.25 -39.37 19.72
C THR A 631 -20.53 -39.87 18.31
N THR A 632 -21.65 -40.58 18.11
CA THR A 632 -22.05 -41.05 16.78
C THR A 632 -22.70 -39.92 15.98
N VAL A 633 -22.22 -39.70 14.75
CA VAL A 633 -22.83 -38.81 13.76
C VAL A 633 -23.39 -39.66 12.62
N VAL A 634 -24.65 -39.41 12.28
CA VAL A 634 -25.32 -40.01 11.13
C VAL A 634 -25.15 -39.10 9.93
N VAL A 635 -24.54 -39.61 8.86
CA VAL A 635 -24.41 -38.90 7.59
C VAL A 635 -25.32 -39.54 6.55
N THR A 636 -26.20 -38.74 5.95
CA THR A 636 -27.11 -39.16 4.88
C THR A 636 -26.82 -38.38 3.60
N VAL A 637 -27.07 -39.01 2.45
CA VAL A 637 -26.89 -38.39 1.13
C VAL A 637 -28.14 -38.67 0.30
N GLU A 638 -28.93 -37.63 0.08
CA GLU A 638 -30.25 -37.70 -0.53
C GLU A 638 -30.35 -36.84 -1.78
N GLY A 639 -30.91 -37.39 -2.85
CA GLY A 639 -31.04 -36.70 -4.14
C GLY A 639 -31.93 -37.50 -5.08
N PRO A 640 -31.61 -37.58 -6.38
CA PRO A 640 -32.34 -38.42 -7.34
C PRO A 640 -32.50 -39.89 -6.90
N VAL A 641 -31.54 -40.40 -6.11
CA VAL A 641 -31.59 -41.71 -5.42
C VAL A 641 -31.07 -41.49 -4.00
N LYS A 642 -31.61 -42.18 -2.99
CA LYS A 642 -31.08 -42.11 -1.62
C LYS A 642 -29.93 -43.12 -1.45
N LEU A 643 -28.76 -42.66 -1.01
CA LEU A 643 -27.65 -43.56 -0.68
C LEU A 643 -27.82 -44.16 0.71
N LYS A 644 -27.13 -45.28 0.96
CA LYS A 644 -27.10 -45.91 2.29
C LYS A 644 -26.46 -44.94 3.30
N PRO A 645 -27.14 -44.59 4.41
CA PRO A 645 -26.57 -43.76 5.47
C PRO A 645 -25.30 -44.37 6.07
N GLN A 646 -24.41 -43.52 6.55
CA GLN A 646 -23.21 -43.91 7.28
C GLN A 646 -23.31 -43.44 8.73
N PHE A 647 -22.84 -44.27 9.65
CA PHE A 647 -22.71 -43.96 11.07
C PHE A 647 -21.23 -43.91 11.37
N VAL A 648 -20.76 -42.77 11.86
CA VAL A 648 -19.34 -42.52 12.10
C VAL A 648 -19.16 -41.93 13.48
N GLU A 649 -18.06 -42.27 14.14
CA GLU A 649 -17.74 -41.71 15.45
C GLU A 649 -16.94 -40.42 15.28
N VAL A 650 -17.15 -39.50 16.21
CA VAL A 650 -16.35 -38.28 16.32
C VAL A 650 -14.97 -38.64 16.85
N GLU A 651 -13.93 -38.20 16.14
CA GLU A 651 -12.53 -38.38 16.49
C GLU A 651 -11.95 -37.09 17.07
N GLY A 652 -11.18 -37.21 18.15
CA GLY A 652 -10.52 -36.07 18.81
C GLY A 652 -9.47 -35.40 17.92
N ASP A 653 -9.43 -34.06 17.91
CA ASP A 653 -8.36 -33.32 17.23
C ASP A 653 -7.09 -33.23 18.09
N THR A 654 -6.07 -33.97 17.67
CA THR A 654 -4.78 -34.05 18.36
C THR A 654 -3.85 -32.86 18.10
N GLU A 655 -4.11 -32.03 17.08
CA GLU A 655 -3.17 -30.98 16.67
C GLU A 655 -3.57 -29.58 17.17
N ASN A 656 -4.86 -29.25 17.27
CA ASN A 656 -5.29 -27.89 17.63
C ASN A 656 -6.29 -27.79 18.78
N ASN A 657 -6.89 -28.90 19.22
CA ASN A 657 -7.86 -28.97 20.33
C ASN A 657 -8.95 -27.88 20.26
N LYS A 658 -9.39 -27.52 19.04
CA LYS A 658 -10.38 -26.46 18.78
C LYS A 658 -11.75 -27.00 18.40
N PHE A 659 -11.78 -28.18 17.78
CA PHE A 659 -12.96 -28.89 17.33
C PHE A 659 -12.56 -30.34 17.07
N ASN A 660 -13.49 -31.27 17.20
CA ASN A 660 -13.31 -32.66 16.80
C ASN A 660 -13.74 -32.87 15.35
N ASN A 661 -13.31 -33.98 14.74
CA ASN A 661 -13.56 -34.29 13.34
C ASN A 661 -14.44 -35.54 13.20
N PHE A 662 -15.09 -35.68 12.05
CA PHE A 662 -15.72 -36.94 11.64
C PHE A 662 -15.61 -37.11 10.12
N GLU A 663 -15.51 -38.36 9.67
CA GLU A 663 -15.30 -38.70 8.27
C GLU A 663 -16.18 -39.88 7.86
N ALA A 664 -17.00 -39.70 6.81
CA ALA A 664 -17.90 -40.73 6.29
C ALA A 664 -17.65 -40.98 4.80
N SER A 665 -17.42 -42.25 4.44
CA SER A 665 -17.16 -42.66 3.05
C SER A 665 -18.43 -43.21 2.39
N PHE A 666 -18.71 -42.75 1.17
CA PHE A 666 -19.85 -43.15 0.37
C PHE A 666 -19.42 -43.66 -0.99
N SER A 667 -20.08 -44.72 -1.47
CA SER A 667 -19.94 -45.17 -2.85
C SER A 667 -21.03 -44.58 -3.72
N THR A 668 -20.67 -44.09 -4.92
CA THR A 668 -21.65 -43.62 -5.91
C THR A 668 -22.20 -44.76 -6.78
N LYS A 669 -21.88 -46.03 -6.47
CA LYS A 669 -22.44 -47.18 -7.17
C LYS A 669 -23.96 -47.22 -7.02
N GLY A 670 -24.69 -47.12 -8.13
CA GLY A 670 -26.15 -47.04 -8.15
C GLY A 670 -26.73 -45.64 -7.95
N ALA A 671 -25.89 -44.61 -7.81
CA ALA A 671 -26.32 -43.21 -7.85
C ALA A 671 -26.68 -42.78 -9.28
N ARG A 672 -27.31 -41.61 -9.43
CA ARG A 672 -27.61 -40.97 -10.71
C ARG A 672 -26.91 -39.62 -10.79
N ILE A 673 -26.60 -39.16 -12.00
CA ILE A 673 -26.07 -37.80 -12.22
C ILE A 673 -27.10 -36.79 -11.70
N GLY A 674 -26.66 -35.81 -10.91
CA GLY A 674 -27.54 -34.82 -10.30
C GLY A 674 -26.94 -34.20 -9.04
N THR A 675 -27.72 -33.32 -8.42
CA THR A 675 -27.36 -32.69 -7.14
C THR A 675 -27.96 -33.46 -5.98
N TYR A 676 -27.15 -33.73 -4.97
CA TYR A 676 -27.51 -34.42 -3.73
C TYR A 676 -27.30 -33.48 -2.56
N ILE A 677 -28.12 -33.64 -1.52
CA ILE A 677 -28.01 -33.00 -0.22
C ILE A 677 -27.37 -34.02 0.72
N VAL A 678 -26.22 -33.65 1.27
CA VAL A 678 -25.52 -34.35 2.35
C VAL A 678 -25.97 -33.73 3.66
N THR A 679 -26.47 -34.53 4.58
CA THR A 679 -26.87 -34.10 5.92
C THR A 679 -26.07 -34.88 6.96
N ALA A 680 -25.44 -34.19 7.90
CA ALA A 680 -24.89 -34.79 9.11
C ALA A 680 -25.77 -34.42 10.31
N ASP A 681 -26.05 -35.39 11.18
CA ASP A 681 -26.91 -35.27 12.35
C ASP A 681 -26.25 -35.97 13.55
N ASP A 682 -26.19 -35.31 14.71
CA ASP A 682 -25.64 -35.89 15.95
C ASP A 682 -26.66 -36.67 16.79
N GLY A 683 -27.91 -36.76 16.35
CA GLY A 683 -28.98 -37.44 17.06
C GLY A 683 -29.61 -36.63 18.21
N ASP A 684 -29.08 -35.44 18.49
CA ASP A 684 -29.55 -34.52 19.54
C ASP A 684 -30.27 -33.28 18.96
N GLY A 685 -30.56 -33.31 17.65
CA GLY A 685 -31.25 -32.24 16.93
C GLY A 685 -30.33 -31.21 16.30
N HIS A 686 -29.00 -31.43 16.30
CA HIS A 686 -28.05 -30.54 15.61
C HIS A 686 -27.68 -31.15 14.25
N GLN A 687 -27.97 -30.40 13.18
CA GLN A 687 -27.73 -30.85 11.82
C GLN A 687 -26.87 -29.87 11.03
N ALA A 688 -26.14 -30.41 10.05
CA ALA A 688 -25.41 -29.66 9.05
C ALA A 688 -25.69 -30.21 7.66
N THR A 689 -26.02 -29.33 6.71
CA THR A 689 -26.33 -29.73 5.33
C THR A 689 -25.38 -29.12 4.32
N LYS A 690 -25.05 -29.86 3.26
CA LYS A 690 -24.28 -29.36 2.12
C LYS A 690 -24.70 -30.05 0.83
N THR A 691 -24.39 -29.47 -0.31
CA THR A 691 -24.69 -30.09 -1.61
C THR A 691 -23.43 -30.72 -2.22
N VAL A 692 -23.59 -31.88 -2.85
CA VAL A 692 -22.58 -32.50 -3.73
C VAL A 692 -23.22 -32.78 -5.09
N LYS A 693 -22.48 -32.58 -6.18
CA LYS A 693 -22.96 -32.95 -7.52
C LYS A 693 -22.24 -34.20 -8.00
N PHE A 694 -23.02 -35.15 -8.48
CA PHE A 694 -22.48 -36.30 -9.19
C PHE A 694 -22.48 -36.02 -10.68
N VAL A 695 -21.30 -36.08 -11.28
CA VAL A 695 -21.06 -35.73 -12.69
C VAL A 695 -20.68 -36.96 -13.50
N ALA A 696 -20.76 -36.87 -14.82
CA ALA A 696 -20.31 -37.95 -15.68
C ALA A 696 -18.80 -38.21 -15.46
N PRO A 697 -18.35 -39.48 -15.46
CA PRO A 697 -16.95 -39.79 -15.34
C PRO A 697 -16.16 -39.19 -16.52
N PRO A 698 -14.91 -38.72 -16.31
CA PRO A 698 -14.08 -38.18 -17.38
C PRO A 698 -13.90 -39.23 -18.48
N ALA A 699 -13.89 -38.80 -19.74
CA ALA A 699 -13.99 -39.63 -20.95
C ALA A 699 -12.85 -40.66 -21.17
N ASN A 700 -11.98 -40.91 -20.18
CA ASN A 700 -10.82 -41.79 -20.26
C ASN A 700 -10.81 -42.92 -19.21
N VAL A 701 -11.94 -43.20 -18.55
CA VAL A 701 -12.13 -44.40 -17.72
C VAL A 701 -13.30 -45.21 -18.27
N THR A 702 -13.03 -46.45 -18.69
CA THR A 702 -14.06 -47.43 -19.05
C THR A 702 -14.93 -47.69 -17.82
N PRO A 703 -16.26 -47.49 -17.86
CA PRO A 703 -17.11 -47.73 -16.70
C PRO A 703 -17.09 -49.23 -16.33
N PRO A 704 -17.15 -49.59 -15.03
CA PRO A 704 -17.31 -50.98 -14.62
C PRO A 704 -18.59 -51.58 -15.21
N PRO A 705 -18.64 -52.90 -15.48
CA PRO A 705 -19.84 -53.55 -16.00
C PRO A 705 -21.03 -53.34 -15.04
N GLY A 706 -22.12 -52.74 -15.51
CA GLY A 706 -23.38 -52.59 -14.78
C GLY A 706 -23.90 -51.17 -14.54
N ILE A 707 -23.31 -50.11 -15.12
CA ILE A 707 -23.88 -48.75 -15.08
C ILE A 707 -24.74 -48.52 -16.33
N GLU A 708 -26.05 -48.46 -16.18
CA GLU A 708 -27.00 -48.11 -17.24
C GLU A 708 -27.19 -46.58 -17.26
N LEU A 709 -26.59 -45.91 -18.24
CA LEU A 709 -26.81 -44.48 -18.48
C LEU A 709 -28.16 -44.30 -19.18
N THR A 710 -29.22 -44.07 -18.41
CA THR A 710 -30.53 -43.73 -18.99
C THR A 710 -30.50 -42.29 -19.53
N PRO A 711 -30.80 -42.04 -20.82
CA PRO A 711 -30.87 -40.68 -21.35
C PRO A 711 -32.01 -39.89 -20.70
N THR A 712 -31.74 -38.63 -20.36
CA THR A 712 -32.73 -37.68 -19.84
C THR A 712 -33.87 -37.48 -20.83
N PRO A 713 -35.16 -37.58 -20.43
CA PRO A 713 -36.27 -37.32 -21.34
C PRO A 713 -36.37 -35.82 -21.66
N THR A 714 -36.45 -35.52 -22.95
CA THR A 714 -36.78 -34.20 -23.51
C THR A 714 -38.19 -33.77 -23.04
N PRO A 715 -38.37 -32.56 -22.46
CA PRO A 715 -39.71 -32.10 -22.07
C PRO A 715 -40.59 -31.84 -23.31
N ALA A 716 -41.75 -32.51 -23.37
CA ALA A 716 -42.82 -32.21 -24.30
C ALA A 716 -43.63 -30.99 -23.84
N ALA A 717 -43.96 -30.10 -24.77
CA ALA A 717 -44.68 -28.85 -24.51
C ALA A 717 -46.20 -29.01 -24.68
N MET A 718 -47.00 -28.38 -23.79
CA MET A 718 -48.40 -27.94 -23.99
C MET A 718 -48.83 -27.02 -22.82
N PRO A 719 -49.89 -26.19 -22.94
CA PRO A 719 -50.10 -25.05 -23.83
C PRO A 719 -50.12 -23.70 -23.05
N ILE A 720 -50.18 -22.62 -23.81
CA ILE A 720 -49.98 -21.21 -23.42
C ILE A 720 -51.27 -20.61 -22.85
N ASN A 721 -51.17 -19.79 -21.81
CA ASN A 721 -52.05 -18.61 -21.71
C ASN A 721 -51.32 -17.36 -21.19
N GLN A 722 -51.53 -16.27 -21.94
CA GLN A 722 -50.88 -14.97 -21.85
C GLN A 722 -51.33 -14.16 -20.63
N THR A 723 -50.39 -13.47 -20.00
CA THR A 723 -50.46 -12.00 -19.93
C THR A 723 -49.05 -11.45 -20.11
N ALA A 724 -48.87 -10.67 -21.16
CA ALA A 724 -47.60 -10.14 -21.64
C ALA A 724 -47.59 -8.61 -21.50
N VAL A 725 -46.41 -8.04 -21.27
CA VAL A 725 -45.80 -6.88 -21.98
C VAL A 725 -44.28 -6.95 -21.70
N THR A 726 -43.44 -7.61 -22.52
CA THR A 726 -42.68 -7.15 -23.71
C THR A 726 -41.69 -5.99 -23.45
N ASN A 727 -40.46 -5.93 -23.97
CA ASN A 727 -39.66 -6.83 -24.83
C ASN A 727 -38.23 -6.24 -24.99
N ARG A 728 -37.24 -7.16 -25.09
CA ARG A 728 -36.15 -7.32 -26.12
C ARG A 728 -35.20 -6.12 -26.44
N THR A 729 -33.95 -6.31 -26.87
CA THR A 729 -33.32 -7.32 -27.78
C THR A 729 -31.78 -7.17 -27.67
N ALA A 730 -30.92 -8.20 -27.50
CA ALA A 730 -30.37 -9.20 -28.47
C ALA A 730 -29.50 -8.58 -29.61
N ALA A 731 -28.48 -9.20 -30.22
CA ALA A 731 -27.80 -10.50 -30.13
C ALA A 731 -26.60 -10.54 -31.14
N GLY A 732 -25.76 -11.59 -31.06
CA GLY A 732 -25.06 -12.22 -32.21
C GLY A 732 -23.55 -12.44 -31.98
N GLY A 733 -22.92 -13.61 -32.19
CA GLY A 733 -23.37 -14.95 -32.59
C GLY A 733 -22.17 -15.85 -33.00
N LYS A 734 -22.33 -17.19 -32.84
CA LYS A 734 -21.66 -18.36 -33.50
C LYS A 734 -20.12 -18.53 -33.32
N GLY A 735 -19.49 -19.71 -33.17
CA GLY A 735 -19.85 -21.14 -33.19
C GLY A 735 -18.62 -22.00 -32.76
N LYS A 736 -18.83 -23.29 -32.44
CA LYS A 736 -17.85 -24.27 -31.88
C LYS A 736 -17.02 -24.98 -32.96
N VAL A 737 -15.77 -25.40 -32.65
CA VAL A 737 -15.19 -26.79 -32.77
C VAL A 737 -13.86 -26.87 -31.96
N ASN A 738 -13.66 -27.95 -31.17
CA ASN A 738 -12.43 -28.30 -30.42
C ASN A 738 -11.48 -29.16 -31.27
N VAL A 739 -10.15 -29.11 -31.07
CA VAL A 739 -9.24 -30.26 -30.72
C VAL A 739 -7.85 -29.72 -30.33
N SER A 740 -7.26 -30.35 -29.33
CA SER A 740 -5.99 -30.10 -28.65
C SER A 740 -4.72 -30.43 -29.44
N LEU A 741 -3.71 -29.55 -29.27
CA LEU A 741 -2.30 -29.82 -28.94
C LEU A 741 -1.71 -31.20 -29.32
N ALA A 742 -1.04 -31.28 -30.48
CA ALA A 742 0.24 -31.98 -30.72
C ALA A 742 0.40 -32.28 -32.21
N ALA A 743 0.94 -31.31 -32.96
CA ALA A 743 1.60 -31.56 -34.23
C ALA A 743 2.86 -30.69 -34.31
N ALA A 744 3.99 -31.39 -34.38
CA ALA A 744 5.27 -30.99 -34.96
C ALA A 744 6.09 -29.88 -34.27
N LEU A 745 6.97 -30.36 -33.40
CA LEU A 745 8.33 -29.85 -33.23
C LEU A 745 9.13 -29.89 -34.55
N GLN A 746 10.13 -28.99 -34.60
CA GLN A 746 11.42 -29.05 -35.32
C GLN A 746 11.57 -28.48 -36.74
N ASN A 747 12.34 -27.37 -36.74
CA ASN A 747 13.65 -27.18 -37.39
C ASN A 747 13.77 -26.17 -38.54
N HIS A 748 14.53 -25.09 -38.20
CA HIS A 748 15.44 -24.24 -38.98
C HIS A 748 14.89 -23.58 -40.27
N GLY A 749 15.10 -22.31 -40.58
CA GLY A 749 16.01 -21.26 -40.11
C GLY A 749 16.14 -20.23 -41.25
N VAL A 750 16.59 -19.01 -40.93
CA VAL A 750 17.05 -17.93 -41.85
C VAL A 750 15.91 -17.30 -42.71
N ILE A 751 15.73 -15.99 -42.97
CA ILE A 751 16.59 -14.79 -43.07
C ILE A 751 15.78 -13.53 -42.67
N THR A 752 16.47 -12.63 -41.98
CA THR A 752 16.24 -11.20 -41.75
C THR A 752 16.23 -10.36 -43.04
N ALA A 753 15.24 -9.49 -43.27
CA ALA A 753 15.36 -8.10 -43.80
C ALA A 753 14.07 -7.62 -44.52
N VAL A 754 13.80 -6.31 -44.38
CA VAL A 754 12.82 -5.47 -45.12
C VAL A 754 11.35 -5.80 -44.79
N SER A 755 10.55 -4.97 -44.10
CA SER A 755 10.23 -3.59 -44.46
C SER A 755 9.55 -2.87 -43.29
N ILE A 756 10.23 -1.84 -42.78
CA ILE A 756 9.61 -0.67 -42.14
C ILE A 756 8.92 0.13 -43.27
N ALA A 757 7.80 0.78 -42.97
CA ALA A 757 6.93 1.59 -43.84
C ALA A 757 5.74 0.87 -44.49
N ALA A 758 4.63 0.68 -43.74
CA ALA A 758 3.31 0.44 -44.34
C ALA A 758 2.06 0.67 -43.45
N VAL A 759 2.14 0.98 -42.14
CA VAL A 759 0.93 0.98 -41.27
C VAL A 759 0.57 2.33 -40.64
N LEU A 760 1.18 3.44 -41.08
CA LEU A 760 0.87 4.79 -40.60
C LEU A 760 0.03 5.64 -41.57
N ALA A 761 -0.80 5.00 -42.41
CA ALA A 761 -1.61 5.68 -43.44
C ALA A 761 -3.13 5.40 -43.37
N ALA A 762 -3.66 4.89 -42.27
CA ALA A 762 -5.10 4.61 -42.18
C ALA A 762 -5.71 4.89 -40.79
N ALA A 763 -5.65 6.15 -40.33
CA ALA A 763 -6.51 6.63 -39.25
C ALA A 763 -6.70 8.16 -39.23
N ILE A 764 -6.68 8.83 -40.39
CA ILE A 764 -7.13 10.23 -40.53
C ILE A 764 -8.18 10.27 -41.64
N SER A 765 -9.44 10.07 -41.27
CA SER A 765 -10.61 10.60 -41.98
C SER A 765 -11.88 10.23 -41.23
N GLY A 766 -12.58 11.23 -40.68
CA GLY A 766 -13.87 11.02 -40.03
C GLY A 766 -14.32 12.18 -39.14
N VAL A 767 -14.41 13.39 -39.69
CA VAL A 767 -15.13 14.51 -39.07
C VAL A 767 -16.64 14.24 -39.16
N ALA A 768 -17.36 14.31 -38.03
CA ALA A 768 -18.80 14.61 -38.01
C ALA A 768 -19.26 15.24 -36.69
N VAL A 769 -19.43 16.56 -36.75
CA VAL A 769 -20.42 17.44 -36.10
C VAL A 769 -21.48 16.80 -35.18
N THR A 770 -21.63 17.28 -33.93
CA THR A 770 -22.91 17.85 -33.44
C THR A 770 -22.83 18.57 -32.08
N ALA A 771 -23.24 19.85 -32.12
CA ALA A 771 -24.18 20.54 -31.25
C ALA A 771 -23.96 20.64 -29.72
N VAL A 772 -23.64 21.88 -29.34
CA VAL A 772 -23.95 22.55 -28.07
C VAL A 772 -25.37 22.27 -27.58
N ARG A 773 -25.52 21.86 -26.30
CA ARG A 773 -26.70 22.20 -25.48
C ARG A 773 -26.30 22.49 -24.03
N ARG A 774 -26.37 23.79 -23.69
CA ARG A 774 -26.35 24.34 -22.33
C ARG A 774 -27.37 23.64 -21.43
N LYS A 775 -26.94 23.20 -20.25
CA LYS A 775 -27.78 23.27 -19.03
C LYS A 775 -26.94 23.79 -17.86
N LYS A 776 -27.29 25.01 -17.44
CA LYS A 776 -26.96 25.61 -16.14
C LYS A 776 -27.28 24.61 -15.02
N LYS A 777 -26.33 24.36 -14.13
CA LYS A 777 -26.62 24.05 -12.71
C LYS A 777 -25.59 24.76 -11.84
N VAL A 778 -26.09 25.77 -11.15
CA VAL A 778 -25.44 26.51 -10.05
C VAL A 778 -25.27 25.54 -8.87
N PRO A 779 -24.10 25.48 -8.20
CA PRO A 779 -24.00 24.90 -6.87
C PRO A 779 -24.28 25.96 -5.79
N PRO A 780 -25.01 25.64 -4.71
CA PRO A 780 -25.33 26.59 -3.66
C PRO A 780 -24.15 26.76 -2.70
N TYR A 781 -23.91 28.01 -2.30
CA TYR A 781 -22.97 28.38 -1.27
C TYR A 781 -23.69 28.70 0.05
N LYS A 782 -23.06 28.23 1.14
CA LYS A 782 -23.15 28.66 2.56
C LYS A 782 -24.38 28.33 3.41
N ARG A 783 -24.13 27.41 4.35
CA ARG A 783 -24.63 27.41 5.73
C ARG A 783 -24.24 28.73 6.44
N LYS A 784 -25.24 29.42 6.99
CA LYS A 784 -25.10 30.31 8.16
C LYS A 784 -25.58 29.53 9.38
N VAL A 785 -24.70 29.24 10.33
CA VAL A 785 -25.04 29.21 11.76
C VAL A 785 -23.81 29.76 12.49
N LEU A 786 -23.93 31.02 12.92
CA LEU A 786 -23.02 31.68 13.85
C LEU A 786 -23.60 31.39 15.24
N HIS A 787 -23.00 30.48 16.00
CA HIS A 787 -23.25 30.42 17.44
C HIS A 787 -22.31 31.41 18.12
N THR A 788 -22.93 32.22 18.97
CA THR A 788 -22.38 33.27 19.81
C THR A 788 -21.41 32.75 20.86
N LEU A 789 -20.42 33.59 21.15
CA LEU A 789 -19.43 33.54 22.23
C LEU A 789 -20.00 33.08 23.59
N PRO A 790 -19.24 32.34 24.41
CA PRO A 790 -19.39 32.36 25.86
C PRO A 790 -18.50 33.44 26.51
N PRO A 791 -18.95 34.12 27.59
CA PRO A 791 -18.08 34.95 28.43
C PRO A 791 -17.34 34.09 29.49
N PRO A 792 -16.27 34.62 30.13
CA PRO A 792 -15.41 33.88 31.04
C PRO A 792 -15.80 34.11 32.53
N PRO A 793 -15.00 33.65 33.52
CA PRO A 793 -15.34 32.62 34.50
C PRO A 793 -15.87 33.18 35.84
N GLY A 794 -16.74 32.41 36.50
CA GLY A 794 -17.27 32.73 37.83
C GLY A 794 -16.99 31.61 38.83
N GLU A 795 -16.30 31.96 39.91
CA GLU A 795 -16.04 31.17 41.11
C GLU A 795 -17.31 30.59 41.77
N LYS A 796 -17.08 29.65 42.71
CA LYS A 796 -17.99 28.86 43.57
C LYS A 796 -18.15 27.44 43.00
N TRP A 797 -17.67 26.37 43.62
CA TRP A 797 -17.94 25.97 44.99
C TRP A 797 -16.80 25.11 45.58
N ARG A 798 -16.26 25.55 46.73
CA ARG A 798 -15.66 24.68 47.74
C ARG A 798 -16.74 24.22 48.71
N ARG A 799 -16.49 23.05 49.32
CA ARG A 799 -17.19 22.37 50.42
C ARG A 799 -18.35 21.47 49.96
N TRP A 800 -18.12 20.17 50.01
CA TRP A 800 -18.54 19.36 51.16
C TRP A 800 -17.62 18.14 51.33
N PHE A 801 -17.45 17.74 52.58
CA PHE A 801 -16.39 16.89 53.14
C PHE A 801 -16.81 15.40 53.20
N LYS A 802 -15.79 14.52 53.19
CA LYS A 802 -15.66 13.25 53.94
C LYS A 802 -16.90 12.34 54.12
N ARG A 803 -16.80 11.13 53.58
CA ARG A 803 -16.66 9.89 54.36
C ARG A 803 -15.80 8.90 53.60
#